data_AF-A0A928V713-F1
#
_entry.id   AF-A0A928V713-F1
#
_cell.length_a   1.000
_cell.length_b   1.000
_cell.length_c   1.000
_cell.angle_alpha   90.00
_cell.angle_beta   90.00
_cell.angle_gamma   90.00
#
_symmetry.space_group_name_H-M   'P 1'
#
loop_
_entity.id
_entity.type
_entity.pdbx_description
1 polymer ?
#
loop_
_entity_poly.entity_id
_entity_poly.type
_entity_poly.pdbx_seq_one_letter_code
_entity_poly.pdbx_strand_id
1 'polypeptide(L)'
;ANSTGNIVLSANQRIWFQQEGLPTASLGQGGTVTFRAGSEFISDVDLLSAGRSIDIQAPRIQTQSINTALGANAGSISLTGLNGQPAQSAIVANLITSNQDVTIRANQISTQFILTNASSNLDHSGTVTLQSQDYIRVGGVLTNGKPVTLSAAIDQPGSFVQSGTIRTIGGAVTMQADRINTGLIWTSPDTSGNAGNVSLNARTDLRTSRIEANGKGTGSAGDVQLINRTGDVLIDSIQAYGGQQGGRVNIQGDRIQIVGRNFIQLNGTIVGTPETATSIRARESITIQHQGGKTNQPFIIGDPTINGTAGALQIGETVLDRGLFAIQANPVESRPIDRLSIVSQNDAPVFSSNLQAVQFFLKPGQSLQFTLTDLGLRPAIDRNQDQIRLLIRPTQQFLEAGGRLLDPNGLPISLDRSIQLSDRLTYVAPRQNAIVFDAFEVIAIDVPFSTMFSAGTTGITLRFDNLQILPQSEPAAPEPESSTTSVAKGSSISNVSSEELAAMDAQLSEEFRSAGIQANFTQTLGDPSVLIQQIEKQTGIRSAFVYLRSAKNQGSDELVITWVTAKGRFQRRVLLNPNELSETVTQFRREVTNPLRTHTKSYLPTAKQLYRWIISPIEEDLTAQGITNLVFLPEAGLRSLPYSALHNGRQFLIERFSVGLMPSLSLTRLNYQKLNQAPILAIGISEATQGQAPLPMVRAELSTIAQLWKQETRYLNQEATLQRLQTARQRQPFQVLHLATHANFRAGQPKEAYIQLWNEQLKLEQIRAFDWNTPPVELLVLSACRTAIGDRESELGFAGLAIQAGVKTTVASLWSVNDAATTALISQFYDALMTAPSKADALRQAQLAMARGQISIEDGKITGFRQGLTVQVPEGLQVSDPNFRHPYYWAAFTMVGNPW
;
A
#
# COMPACT_ATOMS: atom_id res chain seq x y z
N ALA A 1 -6.49 -49.00 -14.59
CA ALA A 1 -7.45 -48.22 -15.39
C ALA A 1 -8.78 -48.96 -15.45
N ASN A 2 -9.90 -48.29 -15.71
CA ASN A 2 -11.20 -48.95 -15.98
C ASN A 2 -11.43 -49.15 -17.49
N SER A 3 -12.56 -49.75 -17.88
CA SER A 3 -12.95 -49.99 -19.27
C SER A 3 -13.18 -48.73 -20.10
N THR A 4 -13.39 -47.57 -19.47
CA THR A 4 -13.50 -46.26 -20.14
C THR A 4 -12.17 -45.51 -20.21
N GLY A 5 -11.05 -46.19 -19.94
CA GLY A 5 -9.70 -45.63 -19.98
C GLY A 5 -9.31 -44.77 -18.76
N ASN A 6 -10.20 -44.53 -17.79
CA ASN A 6 -9.91 -43.71 -16.60
C ASN A 6 -8.89 -44.38 -15.68
N ILE A 7 -8.02 -43.59 -15.08
CA ILE A 7 -7.01 -44.02 -14.11
C ILE A 7 -7.36 -43.41 -12.76
N VAL A 8 -7.35 -44.20 -11.69
CA VAL A 8 -7.50 -43.72 -10.32
C VAL A 8 -6.30 -44.20 -9.53
N LEU A 9 -5.56 -43.27 -8.91
CA LEU A 9 -4.50 -43.55 -7.96
C LEU A 9 -4.99 -43.09 -6.59
N SER A 10 -5.08 -44.01 -5.63
CA SER A 10 -5.59 -43.74 -4.28
C SER A 10 -4.54 -44.11 -3.23
N ALA A 11 -4.33 -43.25 -2.24
CA ALA A 11 -3.49 -43.53 -1.07
C ALA A 11 -4.19 -43.07 0.21
N ASN A 12 -4.14 -43.89 1.26
CA ASN A 12 -4.78 -43.59 2.55
C ASN A 12 -4.17 -42.39 3.30
N GLN A 13 -2.97 -41.95 2.89
CA GLN A 13 -2.29 -40.77 3.43
C GLN A 13 -1.85 -39.86 2.28
N ARG A 14 -0.59 -39.96 1.84
CA ARG A 14 0.00 -39.03 0.87
C ARG A 14 0.21 -39.67 -0.50
N ILE A 15 0.01 -38.88 -1.56
CA ILE A 15 0.58 -39.13 -2.89
C ILE A 15 1.72 -38.12 -3.07
N TRP A 16 2.90 -38.60 -3.45
CA TRP A 16 4.07 -37.76 -3.69
C TRP A 16 4.77 -38.16 -4.99
N PHE A 17 4.94 -37.18 -5.88
CA PHE A 17 5.82 -37.30 -7.05
C PHE A 17 7.12 -36.53 -6.77
N GLN A 18 8.22 -37.27 -6.68
CA GLN A 18 9.58 -36.76 -6.48
C GLN A 18 10.45 -37.15 -7.68
N GLN A 19 11.48 -36.35 -7.95
CA GLN A 19 12.33 -36.50 -9.13
C GLN A 19 13.42 -37.58 -8.97
N GLU A 20 13.23 -38.74 -9.59
CA GLU A 20 14.31 -39.59 -10.11
C GLU A 20 14.18 -39.68 -11.65
N GLY A 21 14.61 -38.64 -12.36
CA GLY A 21 14.58 -38.59 -13.83
C GLY A 21 13.99 -37.30 -14.41
N LEU A 22 13.24 -37.46 -15.51
CA LEU A 22 12.66 -36.33 -16.27
C LEU A 22 11.77 -35.43 -15.38
N PRO A 23 11.79 -34.09 -15.57
CA PRO A 23 11.05 -33.14 -14.74
C PRO A 23 9.52 -33.13 -14.98
N THR A 24 9.00 -34.16 -15.65
CA THR A 24 7.62 -34.23 -16.16
C THR A 24 7.05 -35.64 -16.01
N ALA A 25 5.90 -35.78 -15.37
CA ALA A 25 5.14 -37.03 -15.33
C ALA A 25 4.13 -37.06 -16.50
N SER A 26 4.36 -37.92 -17.50
CA SER A 26 3.44 -38.09 -18.64
C SER A 26 2.34 -39.10 -18.34
N LEU A 27 1.09 -38.69 -18.49
CA LEU A 27 -0.09 -39.46 -18.07
C LEU A 27 -0.85 -40.15 -19.23
N GLY A 28 -0.39 -40.03 -20.48
CA GLY A 28 -1.01 -40.63 -21.67
C GLY A 28 -2.18 -39.81 -22.25
N GLN A 29 -3.02 -40.47 -23.08
CA GLN A 29 -4.18 -39.85 -23.78
C GLN A 29 -5.54 -40.40 -23.28
N GLY A 30 -6.61 -39.61 -23.47
CA GLY A 30 -8.04 -39.95 -23.26
C GLY A 30 -8.53 -40.18 -21.82
N GLY A 31 -9.77 -39.80 -21.50
CA GLY A 31 -10.40 -40.05 -20.19
C GLY A 31 -9.87 -39.17 -19.04
N THR A 32 -10.04 -39.60 -17.79
CA THR A 32 -9.62 -38.85 -16.59
C THR A 32 -8.50 -39.57 -15.83
N VAL A 33 -7.60 -38.82 -15.19
CA VAL A 33 -6.70 -39.29 -14.14
C VAL A 33 -7.13 -38.66 -12.82
N THR A 34 -7.59 -39.49 -11.88
CA THR A 34 -7.98 -39.05 -10.54
C THR A 34 -6.91 -39.45 -9.52
N PHE A 35 -6.38 -38.49 -8.78
CA PHE A 35 -5.50 -38.72 -7.64
C PHE A 35 -6.30 -38.50 -6.35
N ARG A 36 -6.37 -39.50 -5.46
CA ARG A 36 -7.04 -39.41 -4.15
C ARG A 36 -6.04 -39.63 -3.03
N ALA A 37 -5.77 -38.60 -2.24
CA ALA A 37 -4.86 -38.70 -1.09
C ALA A 37 -5.61 -38.36 0.22
N GLY A 38 -5.52 -39.26 1.19
CA GLY A 38 -6.15 -39.12 2.51
C GLY A 38 -5.71 -37.88 3.30
N SER A 39 -4.50 -37.37 3.07
CA SER A 39 -3.95 -36.18 3.74
C SER A 39 -3.39 -35.15 2.75
N GLU A 40 -2.46 -35.52 1.87
CA GLU A 40 -1.71 -34.57 1.05
C GLU A 40 -1.40 -35.11 -0.35
N PHE A 41 -1.56 -34.26 -1.37
CA PHE A 41 -1.02 -34.48 -2.71
C PHE A 41 0.12 -33.49 -2.94
N ILE A 42 1.32 -34.00 -3.24
CA ILE A 42 2.52 -33.18 -3.49
C ILE A 42 3.20 -33.63 -4.79
N SER A 43 3.51 -32.70 -5.70
CA SER A 43 4.28 -32.98 -6.91
C SER A 43 5.39 -31.95 -7.10
N ASP A 44 6.64 -32.42 -7.04
CA ASP A 44 7.85 -31.62 -7.30
C ASP A 44 8.22 -31.60 -8.80
N VAL A 45 7.36 -32.17 -9.65
CA VAL A 45 7.48 -32.24 -11.11
C VAL A 45 6.19 -31.77 -11.79
N ASP A 46 6.29 -31.42 -13.07
CA ASP A 46 5.13 -31.03 -13.87
C ASP A 46 4.25 -32.24 -14.21
N LEU A 47 2.94 -32.13 -13.98
CA LEU A 47 1.96 -33.14 -14.36
C LEU A 47 1.49 -32.88 -15.80
N LEU A 48 1.99 -33.68 -16.75
CA LEU A 48 1.67 -33.56 -18.18
C LEU A 48 0.68 -34.65 -18.62
N SER A 49 -0.40 -34.24 -19.27
CA SER A 49 -1.43 -35.13 -19.80
C SER A 49 -1.70 -34.77 -21.25
N ALA A 50 -1.71 -35.75 -22.14
CA ALA A 50 -2.00 -35.55 -23.56
C ALA A 50 -3.50 -35.68 -23.82
N GLY A 51 -4.29 -34.77 -23.24
CA GLY A 51 -5.74 -34.75 -23.43
C GLY A 51 -6.57 -35.60 -22.47
N ARG A 52 -6.00 -35.95 -21.31
CA ARG A 52 -6.78 -36.49 -20.17
C ARG A 52 -7.12 -35.37 -19.22
N SER A 53 -8.34 -35.40 -18.67
CA SER A 53 -8.69 -34.55 -17.52
C SER A 53 -7.89 -34.98 -16.29
N ILE A 54 -7.47 -34.03 -15.46
CA ILE A 54 -6.74 -34.26 -14.21
C ILE A 54 -7.63 -33.82 -13.05
N ASP A 55 -7.93 -34.75 -12.14
CA ASP A 55 -8.73 -34.52 -10.94
C ASP A 55 -7.91 -34.87 -9.70
N ILE A 56 -7.66 -33.92 -8.81
CA ILE A 56 -6.91 -34.11 -7.57
C ILE A 56 -7.85 -33.89 -6.40
N GLN A 57 -8.01 -34.92 -5.57
CA GLN A 57 -8.86 -34.94 -4.39
C GLN A 57 -7.99 -35.18 -3.14
N ALA A 58 -7.65 -34.12 -2.42
CA ALA A 58 -6.83 -34.19 -1.20
C ALA A 58 -7.11 -33.01 -0.26
N PRO A 59 -6.99 -33.18 1.07
CA PRO A 59 -7.08 -32.06 2.01
C PRO A 59 -6.05 -30.95 1.75
N ARG A 60 -4.86 -31.29 1.25
CA ARG A 60 -3.85 -30.31 0.81
C ARG A 60 -3.29 -30.70 -0.53
N ILE A 61 -3.19 -29.74 -1.44
CA ILE A 61 -2.67 -29.93 -2.80
C ILE A 61 -1.53 -28.95 -3.04
N GLN A 62 -0.36 -29.46 -3.40
CA GLN A 62 0.80 -28.67 -3.82
C GLN A 62 1.41 -29.26 -5.09
N THR A 63 1.60 -28.45 -6.14
CA THR A 63 2.29 -28.89 -7.37
C THR A 63 2.91 -27.71 -8.12
N GLN A 64 3.97 -27.96 -8.91
CA GLN A 64 4.58 -26.95 -9.76
C GLN A 64 3.65 -26.57 -10.92
N SER A 65 3.41 -27.49 -11.86
CA SER A 65 2.50 -27.28 -12.98
C SER A 65 1.53 -28.44 -13.20
N ILE A 66 0.36 -28.12 -13.74
CA ILE A 66 -0.57 -29.09 -14.33
C ILE A 66 -0.85 -28.62 -15.76
N ASN A 67 -0.57 -29.49 -16.74
CA ASN A 67 -0.77 -29.19 -18.16
C ASN A 67 -1.48 -30.38 -18.86
N THR A 68 -2.71 -30.16 -19.32
CA THR A 68 -3.53 -31.18 -20.02
C THR A 68 -3.44 -31.11 -21.55
N ALA A 69 -2.36 -30.51 -22.06
CA ALA A 69 -1.98 -30.29 -23.45
C ALA A 69 -2.73 -29.16 -24.19
N LEU A 70 -2.18 -28.81 -25.35
CA LEU A 70 -2.65 -27.74 -26.23
C LEU A 70 -3.49 -28.32 -27.39
N GLY A 71 -4.68 -27.76 -27.62
CA GLY A 71 -5.57 -28.10 -28.75
C GLY A 71 -6.87 -28.83 -28.36
N ALA A 72 -7.63 -29.27 -29.36
CA ALA A 72 -9.02 -29.73 -29.22
C ALA A 72 -9.25 -30.95 -28.31
N ASN A 73 -8.21 -31.74 -28.04
CA ASN A 73 -8.29 -32.95 -27.22
C ASN A 73 -7.93 -32.70 -25.74
N ALA A 74 -7.61 -31.46 -25.32
CA ALA A 74 -7.20 -31.18 -23.95
C ALA A 74 -8.27 -31.55 -22.91
N GLY A 75 -7.85 -31.81 -21.67
CA GLY A 75 -8.73 -32.22 -20.56
C GLY A 75 -8.98 -31.12 -19.51
N SER A 76 -10.05 -31.24 -18.74
CA SER A 76 -10.35 -30.35 -17.61
C SER A 76 -9.36 -30.55 -16.45
N ILE A 77 -9.18 -29.52 -15.62
CA ILE A 77 -8.41 -29.60 -14.37
C ILE A 77 -9.35 -29.35 -13.20
N SER A 78 -9.39 -30.28 -12.24
CA SER A 78 -10.20 -30.23 -11.02
C SER A 78 -9.32 -30.42 -9.79
N LEU A 79 -9.35 -29.47 -8.85
CA LEU A 79 -8.63 -29.52 -7.58
C LEU A 79 -9.63 -29.35 -6.43
N THR A 80 -9.82 -30.40 -5.63
CA THR A 80 -10.85 -30.45 -4.58
C THR A 80 -10.37 -31.18 -3.34
N GLY A 81 -11.11 -31.06 -2.23
CA GLY A 81 -10.97 -31.94 -1.09
C GLY A 81 -11.63 -33.31 -1.33
N LEU A 82 -11.47 -34.21 -0.38
CA LEU A 82 -12.10 -35.54 -0.45
C LEU A 82 -13.64 -35.42 -0.42
N ASN A 83 -14.31 -36.36 -1.10
CA ASN A 83 -15.77 -36.46 -1.14
C ASN A 83 -16.48 -35.16 -1.60
N GLY A 84 -15.84 -34.38 -2.47
CA GLY A 84 -16.39 -33.14 -3.04
C GLY A 84 -16.37 -31.93 -2.10
N GLN A 85 -15.78 -32.05 -0.91
CA GLN A 85 -15.57 -30.93 0.01
C GLN A 85 -14.48 -29.98 -0.53
N PRO A 86 -14.39 -28.73 -0.04
CA PRO A 86 -13.21 -27.89 -0.27
C PRO A 86 -11.95 -28.54 0.33
N ALA A 87 -10.81 -28.44 -0.36
CA ALA A 87 -9.52 -28.70 0.27
C ALA A 87 -9.20 -27.63 1.33
N GLN A 88 -8.30 -27.91 2.26
CA GLN A 88 -7.72 -26.89 3.13
C GLN A 88 -6.89 -25.89 2.31
N SER A 89 -6.06 -26.40 1.40
CA SER A 89 -5.23 -25.57 0.51
C SER A 89 -5.01 -26.19 -0.87
N ALA A 90 -4.91 -25.33 -1.88
CA ALA A 90 -4.48 -25.65 -3.23
C ALA A 90 -3.45 -24.61 -3.69
N ILE A 91 -2.18 -25.02 -3.73
CA ILE A 91 -1.03 -24.20 -4.12
C ILE A 91 -0.44 -24.77 -5.41
N VAL A 92 -0.67 -24.10 -6.54
CA VAL A 92 -0.22 -24.58 -7.86
C VAL A 92 0.38 -23.43 -8.65
N ALA A 93 1.65 -23.50 -9.06
CA ALA A 93 2.24 -22.35 -9.77
C ALA A 93 1.52 -22.11 -11.12
N ASN A 94 1.44 -23.13 -11.98
CA ASN A 94 0.89 -22.99 -13.33
C ASN A 94 -0.22 -24.01 -13.63
N LEU A 95 -1.34 -23.53 -14.16
CA LEU A 95 -2.44 -24.36 -14.66
C LEU A 95 -2.64 -24.11 -16.15
N ILE A 96 -2.48 -25.14 -16.97
CA ILE A 96 -2.50 -25.05 -18.44
C ILE A 96 -3.48 -26.08 -19.01
N THR A 97 -4.47 -25.61 -19.78
CA THR A 97 -5.41 -26.45 -20.53
C THR A 97 -5.87 -25.72 -21.80
N SER A 98 -6.68 -26.37 -22.63
CA SER A 98 -7.31 -25.77 -23.83
C SER A 98 -8.79 -26.08 -23.80
N ASN A 99 -9.65 -25.08 -24.00
CA ASN A 99 -11.10 -25.28 -24.27
C ASN A 99 -11.88 -26.15 -23.23
N GLN A 100 -11.29 -26.48 -22.07
CA GLN A 100 -11.92 -27.20 -20.96
C GLN A 100 -11.94 -26.41 -19.65
N ASP A 101 -12.67 -26.91 -18.65
CA ASP A 101 -12.80 -26.29 -17.33
C ASP A 101 -11.51 -26.31 -16.50
N VAL A 102 -11.31 -25.26 -15.71
CA VAL A 102 -10.40 -25.24 -14.55
C VAL A 102 -11.25 -24.96 -13.30
N THR A 103 -11.39 -25.95 -12.41
CA THR A 103 -12.13 -25.84 -11.16
C THR A 103 -11.21 -26.03 -9.96
N ILE A 104 -11.21 -25.09 -9.01
CA ILE A 104 -10.53 -25.23 -7.73
C ILE A 104 -11.53 -24.96 -6.60
N ARG A 105 -11.67 -25.90 -5.66
CA ARG A 105 -12.42 -25.73 -4.41
C ARG A 105 -11.48 -25.96 -3.23
N ALA A 106 -11.00 -24.88 -2.62
CA ALA A 106 -10.14 -24.95 -1.44
C ALA A 106 -10.29 -23.69 -0.58
N ASN A 107 -10.18 -23.81 0.74
CA ASN A 107 -10.23 -22.68 1.65
C ASN A 107 -9.12 -21.66 1.32
N GLN A 108 -7.93 -22.12 0.92
CA GLN A 108 -6.82 -21.28 0.50
C GLN A 108 -6.38 -21.65 -0.92
N ILE A 109 -6.50 -20.72 -1.87
CA ILE A 109 -6.07 -20.91 -3.26
C ILE A 109 -4.94 -19.94 -3.59
N SER A 110 -3.83 -20.47 -4.12
CA SER A 110 -2.70 -19.66 -4.58
C SER A 110 -2.13 -20.20 -5.89
N THR A 111 -2.18 -19.39 -6.95
CA THR A 111 -1.55 -19.70 -8.25
C THR A 111 -0.76 -18.54 -8.82
N GLN A 112 0.25 -18.82 -9.66
CA GLN A 112 0.94 -17.79 -10.44
C GLN A 112 0.16 -17.50 -11.72
N PHE A 113 -0.13 -18.52 -12.52
CA PHE A 113 -0.85 -18.34 -13.79
C PHE A 113 -1.88 -19.43 -14.07
N ILE A 114 -3.00 -19.01 -14.66
CA ILE A 114 -4.00 -19.90 -15.26
C ILE A 114 -4.08 -19.54 -16.76
N LEU A 115 -3.63 -20.45 -17.60
CA LEU A 115 -3.65 -20.34 -19.06
C LEU A 115 -4.64 -21.36 -19.63
N THR A 116 -5.65 -20.87 -20.33
CA THR A 116 -6.64 -21.73 -21.00
C THR A 116 -6.72 -21.49 -22.52
N ASN A 117 -5.72 -20.82 -23.08
CA ASN A 117 -5.67 -20.31 -24.44
C ASN A 117 -4.67 -21.11 -25.30
N ALA A 118 -5.15 -21.84 -26.31
CA ALA A 118 -4.32 -22.74 -27.11
C ALA A 118 -4.80 -23.04 -28.55
N SER A 119 -5.88 -22.44 -29.02
CA SER A 119 -6.33 -22.62 -30.41
C SER A 119 -6.87 -21.32 -31.01
N SER A 120 -6.48 -21.06 -32.26
CA SER A 120 -7.03 -19.98 -33.10
C SER A 120 -8.52 -20.16 -33.45
N ASN A 121 -9.09 -21.34 -33.16
CA ASN A 121 -10.51 -21.60 -33.32
C ASN A 121 -11.27 -21.16 -32.05
N LEU A 122 -12.32 -20.38 -32.27
CA LEU A 122 -13.16 -19.68 -31.30
C LEU A 122 -14.12 -20.62 -30.54
N ASP A 123 -13.62 -21.73 -30.02
CA ASP A 123 -14.41 -22.59 -29.14
C ASP A 123 -14.45 -21.98 -27.73
N HIS A 124 -15.61 -21.44 -27.35
CA HIS A 124 -15.83 -20.74 -26.07
C HIS A 124 -16.16 -21.72 -24.92
N SER A 125 -15.97 -23.03 -25.11
CA SER A 125 -16.31 -24.03 -24.11
C SER A 125 -15.41 -24.01 -22.87
N GLY A 126 -16.03 -24.33 -21.72
CA GLY A 126 -15.39 -24.38 -20.40
C GLY A 126 -15.30 -23.03 -19.68
N THR A 127 -14.93 -23.11 -18.40
CA THR A 127 -14.91 -22.01 -17.43
C THR A 127 -13.63 -22.02 -16.59
N VAL A 128 -13.31 -20.91 -15.93
CA VAL A 128 -12.30 -20.87 -14.86
C VAL A 128 -13.03 -20.51 -13.56
N THR A 129 -13.18 -21.46 -12.65
CA THR A 129 -13.96 -21.33 -11.42
C THR A 129 -13.12 -21.63 -10.18
N LEU A 130 -12.82 -20.61 -9.39
CA LEU A 130 -12.09 -20.71 -8.13
C LEU A 130 -13.05 -20.38 -6.98
N GLN A 131 -13.24 -21.31 -6.05
CA GLN A 131 -14.15 -21.19 -4.91
C GLN A 131 -13.40 -21.43 -3.61
N SER A 132 -13.50 -20.47 -2.70
CA SER A 132 -12.73 -20.36 -1.47
C SER A 132 -13.58 -19.81 -0.33
N GLN A 133 -13.19 -20.15 0.90
CA GLN A 133 -13.75 -19.55 2.11
C GLN A 133 -12.84 -18.43 2.64
N ASP A 134 -11.52 -18.64 2.64
CA ASP A 134 -10.53 -17.68 3.16
C ASP A 134 -9.98 -16.78 2.03
N TYR A 135 -9.13 -17.28 1.13
CA TYR A 135 -8.59 -16.43 0.06
C TYR A 135 -8.35 -17.09 -1.30
N ILE A 136 -8.26 -16.24 -2.31
CA ILE A 136 -7.78 -16.53 -3.67
C ILE A 136 -6.65 -15.56 -4.00
N ARG A 137 -5.48 -16.09 -4.38
CA ARG A 137 -4.36 -15.34 -5.00
C ARG A 137 -4.07 -15.92 -6.38
N VAL A 138 -4.09 -15.09 -7.42
CA VAL A 138 -3.78 -15.51 -8.80
C VAL A 138 -2.92 -14.46 -9.50
N GLY A 139 -1.67 -14.77 -9.84
CA GLY A 139 -0.77 -13.82 -10.53
C GLY A 139 -1.30 -13.34 -11.89
N GLY A 140 -2.02 -14.20 -12.63
CA GLY A 140 -2.82 -13.79 -13.79
C GLY A 140 -3.67 -14.92 -14.37
N VAL A 141 -4.71 -14.54 -15.11
CA VAL A 141 -5.60 -15.46 -15.83
C VAL A 141 -5.68 -15.04 -17.30
N LEU A 142 -5.41 -15.97 -18.22
CA LEU A 142 -5.55 -15.78 -19.67
C LEU A 142 -6.47 -16.85 -20.25
N THR A 143 -7.61 -16.43 -20.80
CA THR A 143 -8.59 -17.31 -21.45
C THR A 143 -8.98 -16.78 -22.85
N ASN A 144 -9.49 -17.68 -23.69
CA ASN A 144 -10.12 -17.35 -24.96
C ASN A 144 -11.62 -17.64 -24.82
N GLY A 145 -12.49 -16.63 -24.86
CA GLY A 145 -13.95 -16.78 -24.71
C GLY A 145 -14.48 -17.15 -23.31
N LYS A 146 -13.70 -17.80 -22.45
CA LYS A 146 -14.21 -18.42 -21.22
C LYS A 146 -14.52 -17.42 -20.11
N PRO A 147 -15.63 -17.59 -19.36
CA PRO A 147 -15.89 -16.83 -18.15
C PRO A 147 -14.94 -17.22 -17.02
N VAL A 148 -14.57 -16.23 -16.20
CA VAL A 148 -13.69 -16.38 -15.03
C VAL A 148 -14.48 -15.99 -13.78
N THR A 149 -14.65 -16.93 -12.84
CA THR A 149 -15.34 -16.72 -11.56
C THR A 149 -14.36 -16.93 -10.40
N LEU A 150 -14.07 -15.87 -9.64
CA LEU A 150 -13.23 -15.90 -8.44
C LEU A 150 -14.08 -15.58 -7.20
N SER A 151 -14.41 -16.59 -6.40
CA SER A 151 -15.33 -16.46 -5.27
C SER A 151 -14.66 -16.85 -3.96
N ALA A 152 -14.38 -15.86 -3.11
CA ALA A 152 -14.12 -16.04 -1.68
C ALA A 152 -15.41 -15.74 -0.88
N ALA A 153 -15.49 -16.16 0.39
CA ALA A 153 -16.68 -15.95 1.21
C ALA A 153 -16.86 -14.46 1.55
N ILE A 154 -17.78 -13.78 0.85
CA ILE A 154 -18.00 -12.33 0.95
C ILE A 154 -18.37 -11.86 2.35
N ASP A 155 -19.09 -12.69 3.11
CA ASP A 155 -19.54 -12.39 4.48
C ASP A 155 -18.54 -12.86 5.56
N GLN A 156 -17.41 -13.49 5.17
CA GLN A 156 -16.31 -13.86 6.08
C GLN A 156 -15.32 -12.69 6.21
N PRO A 157 -15.18 -12.07 7.40
CA PRO A 157 -14.24 -10.96 7.58
C PRO A 157 -12.80 -11.35 7.29
N GLY A 158 -12.09 -10.49 6.56
CA GLY A 158 -10.71 -10.68 6.15
C GLY A 158 -10.53 -11.45 4.84
N SER A 159 -11.56 -12.13 4.32
CA SER A 159 -11.48 -12.90 3.08
C SER A 159 -11.08 -12.01 1.90
N PHE A 160 -10.39 -12.57 0.90
CA PHE A 160 -9.98 -11.74 -0.24
C PHE A 160 -9.78 -12.49 -1.56
N VAL A 161 -10.07 -11.78 -2.65
CA VAL A 161 -9.62 -12.12 -4.00
C VAL A 161 -8.54 -11.13 -4.39
N GLN A 162 -7.32 -11.62 -4.60
CA GLN A 162 -6.21 -10.86 -5.14
C GLN A 162 -5.79 -11.42 -6.49
N SER A 163 -5.73 -10.58 -7.53
CA SER A 163 -5.26 -10.99 -8.85
C SER A 163 -4.37 -9.96 -9.55
N GLY A 164 -3.49 -10.42 -10.43
CA GLY A 164 -2.83 -9.55 -11.41
C GLY A 164 -3.74 -9.28 -12.61
N THR A 165 -3.24 -9.47 -13.83
CA THR A 165 -4.05 -9.27 -15.04
C THR A 165 -5.00 -10.46 -15.27
N ILE A 166 -6.27 -10.16 -15.53
CA ILE A 166 -7.25 -11.11 -16.06
C ILE A 166 -7.61 -10.66 -17.47
N ARG A 167 -7.27 -11.49 -18.45
CA ARG A 167 -7.59 -11.28 -19.86
C ARG A 167 -8.40 -12.46 -20.38
N THR A 168 -9.66 -12.22 -20.69
CA THR A 168 -10.56 -13.17 -21.34
C THR A 168 -11.05 -12.56 -22.63
N ILE A 169 -10.85 -13.26 -23.76
CA ILE A 169 -11.19 -12.74 -25.08
C ILE A 169 -12.71 -12.89 -25.28
N GLY A 170 -13.51 -11.90 -24.85
CA GLY A 170 -14.98 -11.93 -24.96
C GLY A 170 -15.72 -12.61 -23.80
N GLY A 171 -15.04 -13.31 -22.88
CA GLY A 171 -15.67 -13.96 -21.74
C GLY A 171 -15.91 -13.01 -20.56
N ALA A 172 -16.85 -13.36 -19.68
CA ALA A 172 -17.19 -12.55 -18.51
C ALA A 172 -16.18 -12.73 -17.35
N VAL A 173 -16.11 -11.75 -16.45
CA VAL A 173 -15.32 -11.83 -15.20
C VAL A 173 -16.21 -11.51 -14.01
N THR A 174 -16.37 -12.47 -13.11
CA THR A 174 -17.14 -12.34 -11.87
C THR A 174 -16.22 -12.52 -10.66
N MET A 175 -16.26 -11.61 -9.70
CA MET A 175 -15.56 -11.76 -8.42
C MET A 175 -16.46 -11.45 -7.23
N GLN A 176 -16.29 -12.21 -6.15
CA GLN A 176 -16.84 -11.85 -4.85
C GLN A 176 -15.86 -12.18 -3.72
N ALA A 177 -15.77 -11.30 -2.72
CA ALA A 177 -14.95 -11.46 -1.52
C ALA A 177 -15.30 -10.37 -0.48
N ASP A 178 -14.78 -10.46 0.74
CA ASP A 178 -14.81 -9.31 1.64
C ASP A 178 -13.98 -8.15 1.03
N ARG A 179 -12.77 -8.45 0.51
CA ARG A 179 -11.92 -7.49 -0.18
C ARG A 179 -11.49 -7.98 -1.57
N ILE A 180 -11.55 -7.11 -2.58
CA ILE A 180 -11.11 -7.39 -3.94
C ILE A 180 -9.96 -6.45 -4.30
N ASN A 181 -8.84 -7.00 -4.77
CA ASN A 181 -7.71 -6.23 -5.30
C ASN A 181 -7.18 -6.88 -6.57
N THR A 182 -7.49 -6.30 -7.73
CA THR A 182 -7.17 -6.87 -9.04
C THR A 182 -6.38 -5.91 -9.95
N GLY A 183 -5.63 -6.47 -10.89
CA GLY A 183 -4.89 -5.73 -11.90
C GLY A 183 -5.79 -5.26 -13.05
N LEU A 184 -5.33 -5.48 -14.29
CA LEU A 184 -6.10 -5.16 -15.49
C LEU A 184 -7.16 -6.23 -15.71
N ILE A 185 -8.42 -5.82 -15.88
CA ILE A 185 -9.47 -6.70 -16.41
C ILE A 185 -9.70 -6.35 -17.88
N TRP A 186 -9.53 -7.34 -18.75
CA TRP A 186 -9.77 -7.21 -20.19
C TRP A 186 -10.76 -8.30 -20.61
N THR A 187 -11.97 -7.90 -20.99
CA THR A 187 -13.03 -8.76 -21.55
C THR A 187 -13.32 -8.48 -23.02
N SER A 188 -12.69 -7.45 -23.60
CA SER A 188 -12.78 -7.16 -25.04
C SER A 188 -12.28 -8.33 -25.91
N PRO A 189 -12.99 -8.66 -27.00
CA PRO A 189 -12.53 -9.66 -27.96
C PRO A 189 -11.34 -9.14 -28.76
N ASP A 190 -10.62 -10.03 -29.47
CA ASP A 190 -9.48 -9.64 -30.30
C ASP A 190 -9.90 -9.21 -31.71
N THR A 191 -10.86 -9.93 -32.30
CA THR A 191 -11.53 -9.62 -33.58
C THR A 191 -12.91 -8.98 -33.34
N SER A 192 -13.70 -8.79 -34.40
CA SER A 192 -15.12 -8.41 -34.27
C SER A 192 -15.87 -9.39 -33.37
N GLY A 193 -16.68 -8.88 -32.44
CA GLY A 193 -17.39 -9.68 -31.45
C GLY A 193 -17.82 -8.87 -30.23
N ASN A 194 -18.59 -9.51 -29.35
CA ASN A 194 -19.05 -8.92 -28.10
C ASN A 194 -17.95 -9.00 -27.02
N ALA A 195 -17.92 -8.03 -26.11
CA ALA A 195 -17.14 -8.13 -24.88
C ALA A 195 -17.94 -8.81 -23.77
N GLY A 196 -17.23 -9.45 -22.84
CA GLY A 196 -17.84 -10.06 -21.67
C GLY A 196 -18.12 -9.05 -20.55
N ASN A 197 -19.16 -9.32 -19.76
CA ASN A 197 -19.51 -8.49 -18.60
C ASN A 197 -18.47 -8.62 -17.49
N VAL A 198 -18.34 -7.57 -16.67
CA VAL A 198 -17.49 -7.56 -15.47
C VAL A 198 -18.36 -7.27 -14.25
N SER A 199 -18.39 -8.16 -13.27
CA SER A 199 -19.15 -8.00 -12.02
C SER A 199 -18.25 -8.25 -10.81
N LEU A 200 -17.91 -7.19 -10.07
CA LEU A 200 -17.08 -7.26 -8.86
C LEU A 200 -17.94 -6.88 -7.64
N ASN A 201 -18.06 -7.79 -6.67
CA ASN A 201 -18.88 -7.63 -5.46
C ASN A 201 -18.01 -7.77 -4.22
N ALA A 202 -17.59 -6.65 -3.63
CA ALA A 202 -16.82 -6.57 -2.40
C ALA A 202 -17.71 -6.21 -1.20
N ARG A 203 -17.25 -6.50 0.02
CA ARG A 203 -17.91 -6.03 1.25
C ARG A 203 -17.24 -4.79 1.83
N THR A 204 -15.91 -4.74 1.91
CA THR A 204 -15.18 -3.65 2.60
C THR A 204 -14.13 -2.90 1.76
N ASP A 205 -13.54 -3.48 0.72
CA ASP A 205 -12.53 -2.80 -0.13
C ASP A 205 -12.59 -3.34 -1.57
N LEU A 206 -12.73 -2.47 -2.56
CA LEU A 206 -12.74 -2.83 -3.98
C LEU A 206 -11.70 -1.98 -4.73
N ARG A 207 -10.62 -2.62 -5.15
CA ARG A 207 -9.54 -2.00 -5.92
C ARG A 207 -9.32 -2.75 -7.23
N THR A 208 -9.25 -2.01 -8.31
CA THR A 208 -8.96 -2.53 -9.66
C THR A 208 -8.17 -1.48 -10.44
N SER A 209 -7.37 -1.87 -11.43
CA SER A 209 -6.67 -0.89 -12.27
C SER A 209 -7.58 -0.39 -13.40
N ARG A 210 -7.42 -0.90 -14.62
CA ARG A 210 -8.28 -0.59 -15.75
C ARG A 210 -9.24 -1.75 -16.07
N ILE A 211 -10.44 -1.42 -16.51
CA ILE A 211 -11.41 -2.36 -17.08
C ILE A 211 -11.62 -2.05 -18.57
N GLU A 212 -11.38 -3.03 -19.43
CA GLU A 212 -11.54 -2.97 -20.89
C GLU A 212 -12.61 -3.98 -21.35
N ALA A 213 -13.86 -3.52 -21.44
CA ALA A 213 -15.05 -4.27 -21.85
C ALA A 213 -15.66 -3.71 -23.16
N ASN A 214 -14.82 -3.20 -24.05
CA ASN A 214 -15.19 -2.65 -25.35
C ASN A 214 -15.57 -3.76 -26.35
N GLY A 215 -16.72 -3.62 -27.02
CA GLY A 215 -17.08 -4.45 -28.17
C GLY A 215 -16.28 -4.06 -29.42
N LYS A 216 -16.08 -4.99 -30.37
CA LYS A 216 -15.35 -4.72 -31.62
C LYS A 216 -16.20 -4.97 -32.85
N GLY A 217 -15.97 -4.16 -33.89
CA GLY A 217 -16.75 -4.20 -35.12
C GLY A 217 -18.21 -3.86 -34.83
N THR A 218 -19.13 -4.77 -35.18
CA THR A 218 -20.56 -4.63 -34.83
C THR A 218 -20.91 -5.12 -33.42
N GLY A 219 -19.97 -5.72 -32.68
CA GLY A 219 -20.29 -6.35 -31.41
C GLY A 219 -20.62 -5.37 -30.27
N SER A 220 -21.42 -5.84 -29.32
CA SER A 220 -21.82 -5.11 -28.11
C SER A 220 -20.68 -5.03 -27.10
N ALA A 221 -20.63 -3.94 -26.34
CA ALA A 221 -19.78 -3.86 -25.15
C ALA A 221 -20.38 -4.64 -23.98
N GLY A 222 -19.53 -5.00 -23.01
CA GLY A 222 -19.93 -5.69 -21.79
C GLY A 222 -20.41 -4.70 -20.72
N ASP A 223 -21.41 -5.10 -19.94
CA ASP A 223 -21.81 -4.36 -18.74
C ASP A 223 -20.71 -4.46 -17.66
N VAL A 224 -20.45 -3.36 -16.96
CA VAL A 224 -19.49 -3.27 -15.86
C VAL A 224 -20.22 -2.90 -14.58
N GLN A 225 -20.22 -3.80 -13.60
CA GLN A 225 -20.85 -3.64 -12.30
C GLN A 225 -19.79 -3.75 -11.20
N LEU A 226 -19.62 -2.69 -10.42
CA LEU A 226 -18.72 -2.61 -9.28
C LEU A 226 -19.56 -2.30 -8.04
N ILE A 227 -19.63 -3.21 -7.08
CA ILE A 227 -20.37 -3.02 -5.83
C ILE A 227 -19.40 -3.25 -4.67
N ASN A 228 -19.25 -2.25 -3.80
CA ASN A 228 -18.67 -2.42 -2.47
C ASN A 228 -19.72 -2.09 -1.40
N ARG A 229 -20.11 -3.07 -0.57
CA ARG A 229 -21.30 -2.97 0.28
C ARG A 229 -21.21 -1.94 1.42
N THR A 230 -20.01 -1.77 2.00
CA THR A 230 -19.72 -0.90 3.16
C THR A 230 -18.30 -0.30 3.09
N GLY A 231 -17.85 0.14 1.92
CA GLY A 231 -16.50 0.70 1.76
C GLY A 231 -16.20 1.27 0.38
N ASP A 232 -14.97 1.76 0.20
CA ASP A 232 -14.57 2.52 -0.98
C ASP A 232 -14.39 1.67 -2.26
N VAL A 233 -14.64 2.29 -3.41
CA VAL A 233 -14.25 1.77 -4.74
C VAL A 233 -13.13 2.65 -5.29
N LEU A 234 -11.97 2.04 -5.58
CA LEU A 234 -10.84 2.69 -6.23
C LEU A 234 -10.54 2.01 -7.58
N ILE A 235 -10.54 2.80 -8.66
CA ILE A 235 -10.33 2.32 -10.02
C ILE A 235 -9.52 3.33 -10.85
N ASP A 236 -8.68 2.87 -11.79
CA ASP A 236 -7.99 3.80 -12.71
C ASP A 236 -8.96 4.27 -13.80
N SER A 237 -9.53 3.35 -14.59
CA SER A 237 -10.48 3.70 -15.66
C SER A 237 -11.36 2.54 -16.13
N ILE A 238 -12.50 2.88 -16.75
CA ILE A 238 -13.45 1.92 -17.34
C ILE A 238 -13.69 2.27 -18.81
N GLN A 239 -13.65 1.27 -19.69
CA GLN A 239 -14.14 1.38 -21.06
C GLN A 239 -15.13 0.25 -21.36
N ALA A 240 -16.35 0.64 -21.73
CA ALA A 240 -17.49 -0.23 -22.07
C ALA A 240 -18.20 0.31 -23.32
N TYR A 241 -17.43 0.60 -24.36
CA TYR A 241 -17.89 1.21 -25.61
C TYR A 241 -17.97 0.16 -26.73
N GLY A 242 -19.08 0.13 -27.47
CA GLY A 242 -19.41 -0.97 -28.40
C GLY A 242 -20.20 -0.52 -29.63
N GLY A 243 -20.28 -1.38 -30.65
CA GLY A 243 -20.76 -1.06 -31.99
C GLY A 243 -22.28 -1.05 -32.17
N GLN A 244 -22.98 -2.14 -31.80
CA GLN A 244 -24.45 -2.23 -31.90
C GLN A 244 -25.17 -1.86 -30.60
N GLN A 245 -24.65 -2.27 -29.45
CA GLN A 245 -25.13 -1.85 -28.13
C GLN A 245 -23.94 -1.41 -27.27
N GLY A 246 -24.14 -0.39 -26.46
CA GLY A 246 -23.17 0.01 -25.45
C GLY A 246 -23.14 -0.95 -24.26
N GLY A 247 -22.11 -0.82 -23.42
CA GLY A 247 -22.17 -1.34 -22.06
C GLY A 247 -22.83 -0.31 -21.13
N ARG A 248 -23.46 -0.81 -20.08
CA ARG A 248 -23.85 -0.02 -18.89
C ARG A 248 -22.75 -0.11 -17.85
N VAL A 249 -22.45 1.00 -17.19
CA VAL A 249 -21.51 1.05 -16.07
C VAL A 249 -22.28 1.38 -14.81
N ASN A 250 -22.27 0.50 -13.81
CA ASN A 250 -22.88 0.71 -12.51
C ASN A 250 -21.81 0.59 -11.42
N ILE A 251 -21.64 1.63 -10.60
CA ILE A 251 -20.65 1.68 -9.52
C ILE A 251 -21.35 2.06 -8.22
N GLN A 252 -21.24 1.21 -7.21
CA GLN A 252 -21.76 1.45 -5.86
C GLN A 252 -20.62 1.31 -4.85
N GLY A 253 -20.49 2.28 -3.95
CA GLY A 253 -19.49 2.26 -2.87
C GLY A 253 -19.78 3.32 -1.80
N ASP A 254 -18.94 3.40 -0.78
CA ASP A 254 -18.94 4.50 0.18
C ASP A 254 -18.41 5.79 -0.50
N ARG A 255 -17.10 5.85 -0.77
CA ARG A 255 -16.52 6.78 -1.76
C ARG A 255 -16.15 6.04 -3.03
N ILE A 256 -16.20 6.74 -4.16
CA ILE A 256 -15.83 6.22 -5.47
C ILE A 256 -14.74 7.13 -6.03
N GLN A 257 -13.52 6.60 -6.19
CA GLN A 257 -12.36 7.33 -6.71
C GLN A 257 -11.92 6.72 -8.04
N ILE A 258 -11.98 7.52 -9.12
CA ILE A 258 -11.60 7.07 -10.46
C ILE A 258 -10.39 7.88 -10.94
N VAL A 259 -9.18 7.35 -10.70
CA VAL A 259 -7.94 8.16 -10.66
C VAL A 259 -7.22 8.32 -12.01
N GLY A 260 -7.66 7.66 -13.07
CA GLY A 260 -7.02 7.68 -14.39
C GLY A 260 -7.49 8.81 -15.30
N ARG A 261 -6.54 9.53 -15.92
CA ARG A 261 -6.74 10.37 -17.11
C ARG A 261 -6.28 9.57 -18.33
N ASN A 262 -7.20 9.03 -19.12
CA ASN A 262 -6.86 8.07 -20.18
C ASN A 262 -6.08 8.71 -21.35
N PHE A 263 -4.79 8.39 -21.45
CA PHE A 263 -4.10 8.15 -22.72
C PHE A 263 -2.99 7.10 -22.52
N ILE A 264 -3.10 5.94 -23.19
CA ILE A 264 -1.95 5.08 -23.53
C ILE A 264 -2.01 4.81 -25.04
N GLN A 265 -0.83 4.82 -25.64
CA GLN A 265 -0.57 5.03 -27.05
C GLN A 265 -0.42 3.70 -27.81
N LEU A 266 -0.89 3.66 -29.07
CA LEU A 266 -0.48 2.68 -30.07
C LEU A 266 0.01 3.43 -31.31
N ASN A 267 1.17 3.05 -31.84
CA ASN A 267 1.75 3.53 -33.10
C ASN A 267 2.05 5.06 -33.21
N GLY A 268 2.61 5.65 -32.16
CA GLY A 268 3.61 6.72 -32.31
C GLY A 268 3.18 8.11 -32.78
N THR A 269 1.90 8.38 -33.04
CA THR A 269 1.41 9.73 -33.42
C THR A 269 0.31 10.20 -32.46
N ILE A 270 0.37 11.46 -32.02
CA ILE A 270 -0.68 12.10 -31.21
C ILE A 270 -1.60 12.88 -32.13
N VAL A 271 -2.90 12.61 -32.07
CA VAL A 271 -3.95 13.50 -32.59
C VAL A 271 -5.06 13.57 -31.55
N GLY A 272 -5.21 14.73 -30.89
CA GLY A 272 -6.22 14.96 -29.87
C GLY A 272 -5.82 16.09 -28.91
N THR A 273 -6.71 17.05 -28.68
CA THR A 273 -6.52 18.10 -27.67
C THR A 273 -6.76 17.56 -26.26
N PRO A 274 -6.22 18.21 -25.20
CA PRO A 274 -6.38 17.75 -23.80
C PRO A 274 -7.82 17.67 -23.27
N GLU A 275 -8.81 18.14 -24.03
CA GLU A 275 -10.21 18.31 -23.64
C GLU A 275 -11.05 17.01 -23.70
N THR A 276 -10.43 15.85 -23.98
CA THR A 276 -11.15 14.58 -24.26
C THR A 276 -10.65 13.35 -23.46
N ALA A 277 -9.83 13.56 -22.43
CA ALA A 277 -9.30 12.48 -21.57
C ALA A 277 -10.37 11.95 -20.58
N THR A 278 -11.21 11.04 -21.05
CA THR A 278 -12.34 10.45 -20.29
C THR A 278 -11.90 9.28 -19.40
N SER A 279 -12.27 9.28 -18.13
CA SER A 279 -12.00 8.21 -17.14
C SER A 279 -12.98 7.03 -17.23
N ILE A 280 -14.25 7.30 -17.55
CA ILE A 280 -15.25 6.28 -17.93
C ILE A 280 -15.72 6.54 -19.36
N ARG A 281 -15.77 5.48 -20.18
CA ARG A 281 -16.54 5.45 -21.43
C ARG A 281 -17.62 4.39 -21.36
N ALA A 282 -18.87 4.79 -21.52
CA ALA A 282 -20.03 3.91 -21.69
C ALA A 282 -20.82 4.37 -22.92
N ARG A 283 -21.78 3.56 -23.38
CA ARG A 283 -22.70 3.96 -24.45
C ARG A 283 -24.18 3.74 -24.13
N GLU A 284 -24.53 2.81 -23.24
CA GLU A 284 -25.92 2.73 -22.77
C GLU A 284 -26.20 3.63 -21.59
N SER A 285 -25.51 3.46 -20.45
CA SER A 285 -25.68 4.32 -19.27
C SER A 285 -24.47 4.30 -18.32
N ILE A 286 -24.39 5.34 -17.47
CA ILE A 286 -23.54 5.36 -16.27
C ILE A 286 -24.43 5.61 -15.05
N THR A 287 -24.30 4.74 -14.05
CA THR A 287 -24.93 4.89 -12.73
C THR A 287 -23.83 4.87 -11.67
N ILE A 288 -23.80 5.89 -10.82
CA ILE A 288 -22.83 6.01 -9.72
C ILE A 288 -23.62 6.27 -8.44
N GLN A 289 -23.58 5.34 -7.50
CA GLN A 289 -24.22 5.43 -6.20
C GLN A 289 -23.15 5.50 -5.11
N HIS A 290 -23.06 6.64 -4.43
CA HIS A 290 -22.06 6.87 -3.37
C HIS A 290 -22.71 7.35 -2.08
N GLN A 291 -22.03 7.15 -0.96
CA GLN A 291 -22.42 7.68 0.36
C GLN A 291 -21.53 8.87 0.78
N GLY A 292 -20.38 9.06 0.10
CA GLY A 292 -19.50 10.21 0.30
C GLY A 292 -18.47 10.06 1.42
N GLY A 293 -18.41 8.90 2.07
CA GLY A 293 -17.50 8.66 3.18
C GLY A 293 -17.81 9.45 4.43
N LYS A 294 -16.95 9.29 5.43
CA LYS A 294 -17.11 9.79 6.81
C LYS A 294 -17.35 11.29 7.00
N THR A 295 -17.24 12.08 5.93
CA THR A 295 -17.41 13.53 5.95
C THR A 295 -18.33 14.00 4.82
N ASN A 296 -19.22 13.13 4.32
CA ASN A 296 -20.30 13.45 3.37
C ASN A 296 -19.82 14.25 2.14
N GLN A 297 -18.80 13.72 1.45
CA GLN A 297 -18.11 14.41 0.36
C GLN A 297 -18.89 14.32 -0.96
N PRO A 298 -19.08 15.44 -1.69
CA PRO A 298 -19.72 15.44 -3.00
C PRO A 298 -18.94 14.57 -3.98
N PHE A 299 -19.63 14.01 -4.99
CA PHE A 299 -18.95 13.36 -6.10
C PHE A 299 -18.54 14.42 -7.13
N ILE A 300 -17.26 14.46 -7.49
CA ILE A 300 -16.70 15.51 -8.36
C ILE A 300 -16.16 14.92 -9.67
N ILE A 301 -16.79 15.24 -10.80
CA ILE A 301 -16.18 14.97 -12.12
C ILE A 301 -15.07 16.00 -12.33
N GLY A 302 -13.86 15.52 -12.60
CA GLY A 302 -12.63 16.33 -12.77
C GLY A 302 -11.70 16.32 -11.56
N ASP A 303 -12.18 15.91 -10.38
CA ASP A 303 -11.39 15.77 -9.15
C ASP A 303 -11.65 14.39 -8.47
N PRO A 304 -10.66 13.48 -8.42
CA PRO A 304 -10.78 12.17 -7.80
C PRO A 304 -10.26 12.13 -6.36
N THR A 305 -9.79 13.25 -5.80
CA THR A 305 -8.92 13.27 -4.60
C THR A 305 -9.57 12.65 -3.37
N ILE A 306 -10.90 12.74 -3.26
CA ILE A 306 -11.67 12.17 -2.15
C ILE A 306 -12.85 11.32 -2.65
N ASN A 307 -13.66 11.84 -3.58
CA ASN A 307 -14.83 11.17 -4.16
C ASN A 307 -15.15 11.80 -5.53
N GLY A 308 -14.97 11.07 -6.64
CA GLY A 308 -15.05 11.65 -7.98
C GLY A 308 -14.14 11.00 -9.02
N THR A 309 -13.90 11.71 -10.13
CA THR A 309 -13.12 11.21 -11.28
C THR A 309 -12.01 12.16 -11.73
N ALA A 310 -10.87 11.62 -12.14
CA ALA A 310 -9.70 12.40 -12.58
C ALA A 310 -9.86 13.07 -13.94
N GLY A 311 -10.81 12.60 -14.73
CA GLY A 311 -11.12 13.07 -16.07
C GLY A 311 -12.61 12.87 -16.38
N ALA A 312 -12.98 13.08 -17.63
CA ALA A 312 -14.36 13.20 -18.06
C ALA A 312 -15.15 11.87 -18.00
N LEU A 313 -16.46 11.94 -17.83
CA LEU A 313 -17.38 10.84 -18.14
C LEU A 313 -17.84 10.96 -19.60
N GLN A 314 -17.86 9.87 -20.36
CA GLN A 314 -18.45 9.82 -21.70
C GLN A 314 -19.58 8.80 -21.78
N ILE A 315 -20.73 9.22 -22.31
CA ILE A 315 -21.94 8.41 -22.46
C ILE A 315 -22.47 8.63 -23.88
N GLY A 316 -22.22 7.65 -24.76
CA GLY A 316 -22.46 7.82 -26.18
C GLY A 316 -21.61 8.97 -26.75
N GLU A 317 -22.28 9.98 -27.31
CA GLU A 317 -21.64 11.19 -27.85
C GLU A 317 -21.47 12.31 -26.80
N THR A 318 -22.11 12.19 -25.63
CA THR A 318 -22.04 13.20 -24.56
C THR A 318 -20.77 13.03 -23.74
N VAL A 319 -20.01 14.12 -23.57
CA VAL A 319 -18.83 14.17 -22.68
C VAL A 319 -19.08 15.20 -21.57
N LEU A 320 -18.81 14.81 -20.33
CA LEU A 320 -18.89 15.64 -19.13
C LEU A 320 -17.52 15.71 -18.49
N ASP A 321 -16.83 16.84 -18.64
CA ASP A 321 -15.46 17.05 -18.18
C ASP A 321 -15.38 17.56 -16.74
N ARG A 322 -16.41 18.26 -16.28
CA ARG A 322 -16.55 18.79 -14.91
C ARG A 322 -17.98 18.67 -14.40
N GLY A 323 -18.12 18.50 -13.08
CA GLY A 323 -19.42 18.52 -12.41
C GLY A 323 -19.31 18.29 -10.91
N LEU A 324 -20.05 19.06 -10.13
CA LEU A 324 -20.15 18.91 -8.68
C LEU A 324 -21.52 18.33 -8.35
N PHE A 325 -21.54 17.13 -7.75
CA PHE A 325 -22.75 16.43 -7.36
C PHE A 325 -22.80 16.34 -5.84
N ALA A 326 -23.49 17.32 -5.24
CA ALA A 326 -23.62 17.46 -3.80
C ALA A 326 -24.55 16.41 -3.19
N ILE A 327 -24.22 15.96 -1.97
CA ILE A 327 -25.08 15.08 -1.20
C ILE A 327 -26.36 15.84 -0.82
N GLN A 328 -27.52 15.21 -1.04
CA GLN A 328 -28.82 15.77 -0.72
C GLN A 328 -29.51 14.90 0.33
N ALA A 329 -30.27 15.53 1.23
CA ALA A 329 -30.92 14.87 2.37
C ALA A 329 -32.06 13.89 2.00
N ASN A 330 -32.37 13.76 0.71
CA ASN A 330 -33.19 12.71 0.13
C ASN A 330 -32.51 12.25 -1.18
N PRO A 331 -32.66 10.99 -1.60
CA PRO A 331 -32.13 10.51 -2.88
C PRO A 331 -32.89 11.17 -4.05
N VAL A 332 -32.38 12.32 -4.48
CA VAL A 332 -32.85 13.08 -5.65
C VAL A 332 -31.83 12.88 -6.76
N GLU A 333 -32.29 12.40 -7.93
CA GLU A 333 -31.40 12.26 -9.08
C GLU A 333 -30.80 13.61 -9.49
N SER A 334 -29.47 13.68 -9.46
CA SER A 334 -28.75 14.92 -9.65
C SER A 334 -28.56 15.27 -11.14
N ARG A 335 -29.60 15.91 -11.70
CA ARG A 335 -29.77 16.45 -13.07
C ARG A 335 -30.16 15.42 -14.17
N PRO A 336 -31.08 15.79 -15.08
CA PRO A 336 -31.56 14.92 -16.15
C PRO A 336 -30.62 14.98 -17.37
N ILE A 337 -29.46 14.33 -17.27
CA ILE A 337 -28.68 13.99 -18.46
C ILE A 337 -29.10 12.59 -18.86
N ASP A 338 -29.71 12.44 -20.04
CA ASP A 338 -30.21 11.16 -20.52
C ASP A 338 -29.10 10.11 -20.39
N ARG A 339 -29.40 9.03 -19.64
CA ARG A 339 -28.52 7.89 -19.32
C ARG A 339 -27.36 8.14 -18.32
N LEU A 340 -27.27 9.27 -17.64
CA LEU A 340 -26.43 9.44 -16.44
C LEU A 340 -27.29 9.55 -15.19
N SER A 341 -26.99 8.73 -14.16
CA SER A 341 -27.55 8.93 -12.83
C SER A 341 -26.43 8.89 -11.78
N ILE A 342 -26.24 10.01 -11.08
CA ILE A 342 -25.35 10.09 -9.91
C ILE A 342 -26.24 10.28 -8.69
N VAL A 343 -26.23 9.28 -7.82
CA VAL A 343 -27.09 9.16 -6.64
C VAL A 343 -26.19 9.25 -5.40
N SER A 344 -26.30 10.36 -4.69
CA SER A 344 -25.79 10.43 -3.32
C SER A 344 -26.85 9.83 -2.40
N GLN A 345 -26.57 8.69 -1.79
CA GLN A 345 -27.43 8.08 -0.78
C GLN A 345 -26.68 8.07 0.55
N ASN A 346 -27.16 8.87 1.50
CA ASN A 346 -26.73 8.77 2.88
C ASN A 346 -27.69 7.82 3.62
N ASP A 347 -27.19 6.71 4.16
CA ASP A 347 -28.01 5.77 4.95
C ASP A 347 -28.12 6.30 6.38
N ALA A 348 -29.34 6.55 6.87
CA ALA A 348 -29.55 7.17 8.18
C ALA A 348 -29.08 6.27 9.36
N PRO A 349 -28.64 6.87 10.49
CA PRO A 349 -27.99 6.16 11.59
C PRO A 349 -29.03 5.45 12.46
N VAL A 350 -28.74 4.21 12.87
CA VAL A 350 -29.69 3.36 13.59
C VAL A 350 -29.14 2.99 14.97
N PHE A 351 -29.89 3.28 16.03
CA PHE A 351 -29.51 2.84 17.38
C PHE A 351 -29.50 1.32 17.51
N SER A 352 -28.45 0.76 18.11
CA SER A 352 -28.32 -0.70 18.24
C SER A 352 -29.31 -1.33 19.24
N SER A 353 -30.11 -0.52 19.94
CA SER A 353 -31.22 -0.92 20.80
C SER A 353 -32.23 0.22 20.90
N ASN A 354 -33.53 -0.14 20.95
CA ASN A 354 -34.59 0.83 21.25
C ASN A 354 -34.59 1.16 22.75
N LEU A 355 -34.95 2.40 23.08
CA LEU A 355 -35.34 2.77 24.45
C LEU A 355 -36.58 1.97 24.85
N GLN A 356 -36.54 1.36 26.04
CA GLN A 356 -37.75 0.80 26.67
C GLN A 356 -38.39 1.87 27.55
N ALA A 357 -39.72 1.89 27.65
CA ALA A 357 -40.43 2.83 28.49
C ALA A 357 -40.13 2.57 29.98
N VAL A 358 -39.27 3.40 30.58
CA VAL A 358 -38.90 3.27 32.01
C VAL A 358 -39.87 4.10 32.87
N GLN A 359 -40.61 3.42 33.74
CA GLN A 359 -41.55 4.07 34.66
C GLN A 359 -40.83 4.54 35.94
N PHE A 360 -40.86 5.84 36.21
CA PHE A 360 -40.34 6.43 37.44
C PHE A 360 -41.47 7.07 38.27
N PHE A 361 -41.63 6.62 39.51
CA PHE A 361 -42.60 7.18 40.46
C PHE A 361 -41.99 8.39 41.17
N LEU A 362 -42.09 9.57 40.54
CA LEU A 362 -41.58 10.84 41.07
C LEU A 362 -42.72 11.70 41.62
N LYS A 363 -42.48 12.36 42.75
CA LYS A 363 -43.40 13.39 43.28
C LYS A 363 -43.27 14.67 42.45
N PRO A 364 -44.30 15.53 42.37
CA PRO A 364 -44.22 16.78 41.63
C PRO A 364 -43.03 17.65 42.07
N GLY A 365 -42.25 18.13 41.09
CA GLY A 365 -41.01 18.88 41.34
C GLY A 365 -39.80 18.07 41.83
N GLN A 366 -39.92 16.75 42.02
CA GLN A 366 -38.78 15.88 42.33
C GLN A 366 -37.89 15.70 41.08
N SER A 367 -36.57 15.71 41.27
CA SER A 367 -35.59 15.48 40.20
C SER A 367 -35.04 14.05 40.21
N LEU A 368 -34.64 13.59 39.03
CA LEU A 368 -33.95 12.34 38.75
C LEU A 368 -32.77 12.62 37.81
N GLN A 369 -31.58 12.17 38.18
CA GLN A 369 -30.42 12.20 37.28
C GLN A 369 -30.26 10.86 36.58
N PHE A 370 -29.94 10.91 35.29
CA PHE A 370 -29.75 9.73 34.44
C PHE A 370 -28.78 10.06 33.29
N THR A 371 -28.17 9.03 32.70
CA THR A 371 -27.57 9.08 31.37
C THR A 371 -28.44 8.28 30.39
N LEU A 372 -28.29 8.49 29.09
CA LEU A 372 -29.00 7.67 28.09
C LEU A 372 -28.55 6.20 28.12
N THR A 373 -27.31 5.95 28.55
CA THR A 373 -26.78 4.59 28.74
C THR A 373 -27.53 3.83 29.85
N ASP A 374 -27.91 4.53 30.93
CA ASP A 374 -28.70 3.99 32.05
C ASP A 374 -30.12 3.60 31.62
N LEU A 375 -30.69 4.30 30.63
CA LEU A 375 -31.99 3.99 30.03
C LEU A 375 -31.91 2.87 28.97
N GLY A 376 -30.75 2.23 28.80
CA GLY A 376 -30.58 1.12 27.85
C GLY A 376 -30.26 1.53 26.41
N LEU A 377 -30.11 2.82 26.12
CA LEU A 377 -29.64 3.27 24.81
C LEU A 377 -28.16 2.92 24.63
N ARG A 378 -27.77 2.68 23.38
CA ARG A 378 -26.42 2.27 22.97
C ARG A 378 -25.97 3.14 21.80
N PRO A 379 -24.67 3.14 21.41
CA PRO A 379 -24.20 3.89 20.25
C PRO A 379 -25.06 3.65 19.01
N ALA A 380 -25.35 4.72 18.29
CA ALA A 380 -25.90 4.59 16.95
C ALA A 380 -24.87 3.88 16.07
N ILE A 381 -25.33 2.84 15.37
CA ILE A 381 -24.60 2.16 14.32
C ILE A 381 -24.99 2.87 13.03
N ASP A 382 -23.98 3.42 12.38
CA ASP A 382 -24.09 3.97 11.05
C ASP A 382 -23.32 3.08 10.05
N ARG A 383 -23.82 3.03 8.80
CA ARG A 383 -23.35 2.14 7.75
C ARG A 383 -22.18 2.70 6.97
N ASN A 384 -22.15 4.01 6.70
CA ASN A 384 -21.01 4.73 6.08
C ASN A 384 -19.97 5.22 7.11
N GLN A 385 -20.24 5.02 8.41
CA GLN A 385 -19.38 5.39 9.53
C GLN A 385 -19.03 6.89 9.57
N ASP A 386 -20.01 7.73 9.28
CA ASP A 386 -19.87 9.18 9.28
C ASP A 386 -19.95 9.79 10.69
N GLN A 387 -19.99 11.12 10.76
CA GLN A 387 -20.10 11.84 12.03
C GLN A 387 -21.56 11.93 12.48
N ILE A 388 -21.98 10.97 13.30
CA ILE A 388 -23.27 11.02 13.98
C ILE A 388 -23.25 12.09 15.09
N ARG A 389 -24.28 12.93 15.14
CA ARG A 389 -24.60 13.83 16.25
C ARG A 389 -25.90 13.39 16.92
N LEU A 390 -25.87 13.26 18.25
CA LEU A 390 -27.05 12.97 19.04
C LEU A 390 -27.71 14.28 19.50
N LEU A 391 -29.02 14.37 19.26
CA LEU A 391 -29.89 15.42 19.75
C LEU A 391 -30.88 14.82 20.75
N ILE A 392 -31.19 15.58 21.81
CA ILE A 392 -32.34 15.31 22.67
C ILE A 392 -33.34 16.46 22.55
N ARG A 393 -34.62 16.08 22.37
CA ARG A 393 -35.75 17.00 22.24
C ARG A 393 -36.75 16.67 23.35
N PRO A 394 -36.92 17.51 24.38
CA PRO A 394 -38.05 17.39 25.29
C PRO A 394 -39.34 17.52 24.48
N THR A 395 -40.36 16.70 24.77
CA THR A 395 -41.63 16.85 24.05
C THR A 395 -42.32 18.14 24.48
N GLN A 396 -43.09 18.73 23.57
CA GLN A 396 -43.86 19.93 23.87
C GLN A 396 -44.83 19.69 25.04
N GLN A 397 -45.46 18.52 25.11
CA GLN A 397 -46.37 18.14 26.21
C GLN A 397 -45.68 18.09 27.57
N PHE A 398 -44.43 17.60 27.65
CA PHE A 398 -43.65 17.57 28.88
C PHE A 398 -43.23 18.96 29.37
N LEU A 399 -42.86 19.86 28.45
CA LEU A 399 -42.52 21.26 28.77
C LEU A 399 -43.76 22.05 29.21
N GLU A 400 -44.90 21.88 28.52
CA GLU A 400 -46.16 22.55 28.84
C GLU A 400 -46.75 22.14 30.20
N ALA A 401 -46.42 20.95 30.70
CA ALA A 401 -46.74 20.51 32.07
C ALA A 401 -45.88 21.20 33.16
N GLY A 402 -44.91 22.02 32.78
CA GLY A 402 -43.90 22.56 33.69
C GLY A 402 -42.83 21.54 34.11
N GLY A 403 -42.67 20.45 33.33
CA GLY A 403 -41.50 19.59 33.43
C GLY A 403 -40.24 20.30 32.92
N ARG A 404 -39.07 19.91 33.43
CA ARG A 404 -37.79 20.45 32.94
C ARG A 404 -36.80 19.33 32.72
N LEU A 405 -36.23 19.27 31.52
CA LEU A 405 -35.00 18.53 31.27
C LEU A 405 -33.83 19.51 31.36
N LEU A 406 -32.80 19.19 32.13
CA LEU A 406 -31.60 20.01 32.27
C LEU A 406 -30.40 19.29 31.66
N ASP A 407 -29.53 20.07 30.99
CA ASP A 407 -28.23 19.61 30.51
C ASP A 407 -27.25 19.34 31.68
N PRO A 408 -26.04 18.80 31.43
CA PRO A 408 -25.05 18.53 32.48
C PRO A 408 -24.58 19.76 33.29
N ASN A 409 -24.82 20.98 32.78
CA ASN A 409 -24.50 22.23 33.44
C ASN A 409 -25.71 22.79 34.24
N GLY A 410 -26.84 22.09 34.25
CA GLY A 410 -28.08 22.51 34.90
C GLY A 410 -28.92 23.50 34.08
N LEU A 411 -28.56 23.78 32.82
CA LEU A 411 -29.32 24.67 31.95
C LEU A 411 -30.55 23.96 31.38
N PRO A 412 -31.73 24.63 31.31
CA PRO A 412 -32.91 24.04 30.69
C PRO A 412 -32.69 23.69 29.22
N ILE A 413 -33.13 22.50 28.84
CA ILE A 413 -33.32 22.08 27.45
C ILE A 413 -34.78 22.35 27.11
N SER A 414 -35.02 23.17 26.08
CA SER A 414 -36.36 23.55 25.58
C SER A 414 -36.57 23.29 24.08
N LEU A 415 -35.49 22.95 23.38
CA LEU A 415 -35.42 22.62 21.94
C LEU A 415 -34.30 21.58 21.76
N ASP A 416 -34.11 21.10 20.54
CA ASP A 416 -33.05 20.15 20.14
C ASP A 416 -31.69 20.56 20.69
N ARG A 417 -31.16 19.76 21.62
CA ARG A 417 -29.86 20.00 22.24
C ARG A 417 -28.90 18.87 21.92
N SER A 418 -27.71 19.23 21.46
CA SER A 418 -26.61 18.29 21.29
C SER A 418 -26.21 17.70 22.63
N ILE A 419 -26.07 16.38 22.67
CA ILE A 419 -25.64 15.62 23.85
C ILE A 419 -24.71 14.46 23.46
N GLN A 420 -24.11 13.83 24.47
CA GLN A 420 -23.42 12.55 24.40
C GLN A 420 -24.19 11.48 25.19
N LEU A 421 -23.99 10.19 24.89
CA LEU A 421 -24.63 9.09 25.65
C LEU A 421 -24.24 9.04 27.14
N SER A 422 -23.08 9.63 27.47
CA SER A 422 -22.54 9.78 28.82
C SER A 422 -22.99 11.06 29.53
N ASP A 423 -23.71 11.96 28.87
CA ASP A 423 -24.15 13.21 29.48
C ASP A 423 -25.14 12.93 30.60
N ARG A 424 -24.84 13.48 31.78
CA ARG A 424 -25.67 13.32 32.97
C ARG A 424 -26.78 14.36 32.97
N LEU A 425 -27.93 13.98 32.46
CA LEU A 425 -29.11 14.82 32.36
C LEU A 425 -29.91 14.80 33.67
N THR A 426 -30.62 15.88 33.94
CA THR A 426 -31.56 15.94 35.07
C THR A 426 -32.99 16.10 34.56
N TYR A 427 -33.80 15.05 34.74
CA TYR A 427 -35.24 15.15 34.62
C TYR A 427 -35.80 15.79 35.89
N VAL A 428 -36.65 16.80 35.77
CA VAL A 428 -37.43 17.38 36.87
C VAL A 428 -38.89 17.13 36.58
N ALA A 429 -39.55 16.40 37.48
CA ALA A 429 -40.97 16.09 37.36
C ALA A 429 -41.80 17.39 37.31
N PRO A 430 -42.82 17.45 36.44
CA PRO A 430 -43.83 18.51 36.43
C PRO A 430 -44.30 18.90 37.84
N ARG A 431 -44.64 20.17 38.05
CA ARG A 431 -45.15 20.67 39.36
C ARG A 431 -46.66 20.58 39.50
N GLN A 432 -47.34 20.68 38.36
CA GLN A 432 -48.61 20.02 38.17
C GLN A 432 -48.30 18.52 38.04
N ASN A 433 -49.18 17.79 37.37
CA ASN A 433 -48.74 16.63 36.64
C ASN A 433 -48.98 16.97 35.13
N ALA A 434 -48.69 16.11 34.15
CA ALA A 434 -48.78 16.18 32.67
C ALA A 434 -49.22 14.81 32.06
N ILE A 435 -50.32 14.77 31.31
CA ILE A 435 -51.14 13.55 31.07
C ILE A 435 -50.45 12.49 30.22
N VAL A 436 -50.04 11.35 30.84
CA VAL A 436 -49.52 10.10 30.21
C VAL A 436 -48.82 10.41 28.88
N PHE A 437 -47.60 10.94 28.93
CA PHE A 437 -46.92 11.39 27.71
C PHE A 437 -45.46 10.93 27.63
N ASP A 438 -44.86 11.11 26.46
CA ASP A 438 -43.43 10.96 26.26
C ASP A 438 -42.69 12.19 26.82
N ALA A 439 -41.59 11.99 27.55
CA ALA A 439 -40.86 13.12 28.15
C ALA A 439 -39.92 13.79 27.16
N PHE A 440 -39.24 13.00 26.35
CA PHE A 440 -38.29 13.45 25.33
C PHE A 440 -38.10 12.39 24.26
N GLU A 441 -37.63 12.84 23.10
CA GLU A 441 -37.13 12.03 21.98
C GLU A 441 -35.60 12.13 21.95
N VAL A 442 -34.95 11.03 21.54
CA VAL A 442 -33.52 11.05 21.19
C VAL A 442 -33.41 10.77 19.69
N ILE A 443 -32.70 11.66 19.00
CA ILE A 443 -32.57 11.68 17.54
C ILE A 443 -31.08 11.53 17.23
N ALA A 444 -30.73 10.58 16.39
CA ALA A 444 -29.42 10.53 15.75
C ALA A 444 -29.54 11.20 14.38
N ILE A 445 -28.59 12.09 14.06
CA ILE A 445 -28.49 12.73 12.75
C ILE A 445 -27.06 12.71 12.26
N ASP A 446 -26.92 12.75 10.95
CA ASP A 446 -25.63 12.79 10.27
C ASP A 446 -25.12 14.23 10.19
N VAL A 447 -23.81 14.39 10.09
CA VAL A 447 -23.15 15.70 9.98
C VAL A 447 -22.42 15.80 8.63
N PRO A 448 -22.62 16.89 7.85
CA PRO A 448 -23.25 18.16 8.23
C PRO A 448 -24.72 18.35 7.80
N PHE A 449 -25.38 17.37 7.18
CA PHE A 449 -26.74 17.51 6.64
C PHE A 449 -27.75 16.54 7.24
N SER A 450 -28.92 17.07 7.62
CA SER A 450 -29.89 16.38 8.46
C SER A 450 -30.84 15.44 7.70
N THR A 451 -30.59 14.15 7.80
CA THR A 451 -31.63 13.10 7.73
C THR A 451 -32.18 12.87 9.14
N MET A 452 -33.35 13.44 9.47
CA MET A 452 -33.97 13.26 10.79
C MET A 452 -34.64 11.88 10.89
N PHE A 453 -34.14 11.02 11.79
CA PHE A 453 -34.82 9.79 12.20
C PHE A 453 -34.92 9.74 13.73
N SER A 454 -36.13 9.61 14.27
CA SER A 454 -36.30 9.42 15.72
C SER A 454 -36.09 7.95 16.09
N ALA A 455 -35.32 7.70 17.14
CA ALA A 455 -35.53 6.48 17.92
C ALA A 455 -36.81 6.63 18.73
N GLY A 456 -37.51 5.52 18.94
CA GLY A 456 -38.86 5.49 19.51
C GLY A 456 -39.08 6.42 20.70
N THR A 457 -40.22 7.10 20.68
CA THR A 457 -40.73 7.92 21.77
C THR A 457 -40.70 7.17 23.10
N THR A 458 -40.19 7.82 24.16
CA THR A 458 -40.08 7.21 25.49
C THR A 458 -41.12 7.80 26.45
N GLY A 459 -42.17 7.03 26.70
CA GLY A 459 -43.29 7.36 27.58
C GLY A 459 -42.90 7.47 29.05
N ILE A 460 -42.96 8.67 29.62
CA ILE A 460 -42.84 8.92 31.08
C ILE A 460 -44.14 9.56 31.59
N THR A 461 -45.00 8.71 32.15
CA THR A 461 -46.41 8.99 32.46
C THR A 461 -46.64 9.59 33.86
N LEU A 462 -47.11 10.85 33.99
CA LEU A 462 -47.40 11.51 35.30
C LEU A 462 -48.40 12.72 35.20
N ARG A 463 -49.77 12.62 35.35
CA ARG A 463 -50.92 13.42 34.72
C ARG A 463 -51.60 14.77 35.29
N PHE A 464 -51.67 15.96 34.57
CA PHE A 464 -52.65 17.16 34.59
C PHE A 464 -52.16 18.69 34.32
N ASP A 465 -52.13 19.23 33.06
CA ASP A 465 -52.59 20.59 32.55
C ASP A 465 -51.84 22.00 32.55
N ASN A 466 -51.54 22.57 31.33
CA ASN A 466 -51.80 23.97 30.78
C ASN A 466 -50.72 25.08 30.46
N LEU A 467 -50.55 25.37 29.13
CA LEU A 467 -50.68 26.65 28.36
C LEU A 467 -49.61 27.80 28.24
N GLN A 468 -49.23 28.13 26.97
CA GLN A 468 -49.02 29.47 26.29
C GLN A 468 -47.75 30.35 26.59
N ILE A 469 -47.15 31.21 25.71
CA ILE A 469 -47.20 31.53 24.24
C ILE A 469 -46.00 32.45 23.76
N LEU A 470 -45.38 32.18 22.59
CA LEU A 470 -44.74 33.09 21.56
C LEU A 470 -43.56 34.11 21.89
N PRO A 471 -42.95 34.90 20.93
CA PRO A 471 -41.85 34.46 20.01
C PRO A 471 -40.72 35.54 19.68
N GLN A 472 -39.98 35.37 18.55
CA GLN A 472 -39.04 36.30 17.81
C GLN A 472 -37.55 36.35 18.23
N SER A 473 -36.53 36.61 17.37
CA SER A 473 -36.37 36.63 15.88
C SER A 473 -34.87 36.65 15.44
N GLU A 474 -34.61 36.34 14.16
CA GLU A 474 -33.33 36.45 13.37
C GLU A 474 -32.91 37.94 13.07
N PRO A 475 -31.78 38.32 12.37
CA PRO A 475 -31.21 37.69 11.13
C PRO A 475 -29.70 37.83 10.73
N ALA A 476 -29.34 37.16 9.62
CA ALA A 476 -28.45 37.55 8.48
C ALA A 476 -26.89 37.47 8.49
N ALA A 477 -26.35 36.92 7.38
CA ALA A 477 -24.97 37.04 6.81
C ALA A 477 -25.01 37.99 5.55
N PRO A 478 -23.91 38.31 4.78
CA PRO A 478 -23.18 37.35 3.88
C PRO A 478 -21.70 37.65 3.41
N GLU A 479 -20.90 36.58 3.20
CA GLU A 479 -20.17 36.18 1.94
C GLU A 479 -19.03 37.06 1.24
N PRO A 480 -18.36 36.68 0.10
CA PRO A 480 -16.95 36.19 0.09
C PRO A 480 -15.96 36.76 -1.00
N GLU A 481 -15.03 35.92 -1.53
CA GLU A 481 -14.07 36.06 -2.69
C GLU A 481 -12.64 36.62 -2.44
N SER A 482 -11.56 36.27 -3.21
CA SER A 482 -11.22 35.15 -4.13
C SER A 482 -9.68 35.03 -4.33
N SER A 483 -9.18 34.30 -5.35
CA SER A 483 -7.83 33.68 -5.44
C SER A 483 -6.78 34.40 -6.32
N THR A 484 -5.49 33.96 -6.27
CA THR A 484 -4.58 33.87 -7.44
C THR A 484 -3.26 33.12 -7.15
N THR A 485 -2.64 32.56 -8.20
CA THR A 485 -1.42 31.72 -8.18
C THR A 485 -0.11 32.51 -8.37
N SER A 486 1.04 31.98 -7.91
CA SER A 486 2.35 32.59 -8.19
C SER A 486 3.52 31.60 -8.32
N VAL A 487 4.57 32.04 -9.04
CA VAL A 487 5.83 31.32 -9.23
C VAL A 487 6.71 31.46 -7.97
N ALA A 488 7.21 30.35 -7.44
CA ALA A 488 7.98 30.32 -6.20
C ALA A 488 9.30 31.14 -6.27
N LYS A 489 9.24 32.40 -5.80
CA LYS A 489 10.41 33.16 -5.36
C LYS A 489 10.81 32.69 -3.96
N GLY A 490 11.99 32.10 -3.82
CA GLY A 490 12.54 31.76 -2.50
C GLY A 490 12.88 33.01 -1.67
N SER A 491 12.77 32.91 -0.35
CA SER A 491 13.11 33.99 0.58
C SER A 491 14.63 34.28 0.62
N SER A 492 15.00 35.44 1.17
CA SER A 492 16.38 35.72 1.58
C SER A 492 16.88 34.67 2.59
N ILE A 493 18.18 34.39 2.56
CA ILE A 493 18.82 33.48 3.52
C ILE A 493 18.78 34.13 4.90
N SER A 494 18.36 33.38 5.93
CA SER A 494 18.40 33.79 7.33
C SER A 494 19.36 32.91 8.13
N ASN A 495 20.02 33.48 9.14
CA ASN A 495 20.78 32.71 10.12
C ASN A 495 19.82 31.99 11.08
N VAL A 496 20.25 30.83 11.61
CA VAL A 496 19.48 30.04 12.59
C VAL A 496 20.22 29.99 13.93
N SER A 497 19.50 30.14 15.03
CA SER A 497 20.06 30.09 16.39
C SER A 497 20.46 28.66 16.80
N SER A 498 21.26 28.54 17.87
CA SER A 498 21.63 27.23 18.41
C SER A 498 20.41 26.52 19.03
N GLU A 499 19.55 27.30 19.67
CA GLU A 499 18.32 26.88 20.34
C GLU A 499 17.25 26.42 19.35
N GLU A 500 17.06 27.17 18.26
CA GLU A 500 16.15 26.79 17.16
C GLU A 500 16.56 25.44 16.55
N LEU A 501 17.85 25.26 16.29
CA LEU A 501 18.37 24.01 15.72
C LEU A 501 18.27 22.83 16.70
N ALA A 502 18.51 23.07 17.99
CA ALA A 502 18.30 22.06 19.03
C ALA A 502 16.82 21.67 19.15
N ALA A 503 15.88 22.62 19.02
CA ALA A 503 14.45 22.36 18.98
C ALA A 503 14.03 21.56 17.73
N MET A 504 14.63 21.85 16.55
CA MET A 504 14.41 21.05 15.34
C MET A 504 14.86 19.60 15.52
N ASP A 505 16.04 19.36 16.10
CA ASP A 505 16.54 18.00 16.33
C ASP A 505 15.74 17.26 17.42
N ALA A 506 15.35 17.96 18.48
CA ALA A 506 14.48 17.41 19.52
C ALA A 506 13.10 17.00 18.96
N GLN A 507 12.51 17.80 18.06
CA GLN A 507 11.27 17.43 17.37
C GLN A 507 11.45 16.16 16.53
N LEU A 508 12.50 16.10 15.69
CA LEU A 508 12.79 14.89 14.89
C LEU A 508 13.05 13.66 15.78
N SER A 509 13.73 13.85 16.91
CA SER A 509 13.97 12.81 17.90
C SER A 509 12.64 12.26 18.45
N GLU A 510 11.69 13.14 18.75
CA GLU A 510 10.40 12.75 19.34
C GLU A 510 9.42 12.16 18.32
N GLU A 511 9.40 12.68 17.08
CA GLU A 511 8.75 12.01 15.95
C GLU A 511 9.28 10.59 15.73
N PHE A 512 10.56 10.33 16.04
CA PHE A 512 11.18 9.02 15.89
C PHE A 512 11.01 8.11 17.12
N ARG A 513 10.61 8.65 18.28
CA ARG A 513 10.24 7.88 19.48
C ARG A 513 8.74 7.56 19.55
N SER A 514 7.91 8.53 19.19
CA SER A 514 6.43 8.42 19.20
C SER A 514 5.88 7.36 18.24
N ALA A 515 6.71 6.92 17.28
CA ALA A 515 6.68 5.65 16.54
C ALA A 515 6.56 4.36 17.40
N GLY A 516 6.36 4.45 18.73
CA GLY A 516 6.22 3.33 19.64
C GLY A 516 7.55 2.67 20.06
N ILE A 517 8.66 3.43 20.04
CA ILE A 517 10.01 2.87 20.23
C ILE A 517 10.84 3.78 21.15
N GLN A 518 11.13 3.32 22.36
CA GLN A 518 12.12 3.99 23.22
C GLN A 518 13.53 3.75 22.67
N ALA A 519 14.32 4.82 22.53
CA ALA A 519 15.70 4.74 22.07
C ALA A 519 16.62 4.33 23.24
N ASN A 520 17.45 3.30 23.03
CA ASN A 520 18.44 2.84 24.02
C ASN A 520 19.61 3.82 24.21
N PHE A 521 19.66 4.88 23.39
CA PHE A 521 20.69 5.91 23.40
C PHE A 521 20.08 7.27 23.03
N THR A 522 20.51 8.33 23.71
CA THR A 522 20.28 9.73 23.31
C THR A 522 21.46 10.54 23.87
N GLN A 523 22.03 11.45 23.08
CA GLN A 523 23.12 12.32 23.49
C GLN A 523 22.69 13.79 23.55
N THR A 524 23.23 14.54 24.50
CA THR A 524 23.12 16.01 24.52
C THR A 524 23.93 16.59 23.37
N LEU A 525 23.31 17.40 22.52
CA LEU A 525 23.97 18.04 21.39
C LEU A 525 24.65 19.35 21.82
N GLY A 526 25.91 19.51 21.44
CA GLY A 526 26.53 20.82 21.28
C GLY A 526 26.15 21.43 19.92
N ASP A 527 26.78 22.55 19.56
CA ASP A 527 26.59 23.18 18.24
C ASP A 527 27.01 22.23 17.09
N PRO A 528 26.09 21.81 16.20
CA PRO A 528 26.41 20.90 15.11
C PRO A 528 27.45 21.46 14.11
N SER A 529 27.64 22.78 14.08
CA SER A 529 28.71 23.42 13.29
C SER A 529 30.10 23.02 13.79
N VAL A 530 30.28 22.87 15.11
CA VAL A 530 31.53 22.42 15.75
C VAL A 530 31.80 20.94 15.43
N LEU A 531 30.75 20.12 15.40
CA LEU A 531 30.89 18.72 14.96
C LEU A 531 31.36 18.64 13.50
N ILE A 532 30.79 19.42 12.58
CA ILE A 532 31.25 19.43 11.17
C ILE A 532 32.71 19.88 11.09
N GLN A 533 33.14 20.89 11.85
CA GLN A 533 34.55 21.30 11.90
C GLN A 533 35.48 20.18 12.40
N GLN A 534 35.03 19.39 13.38
CA GLN A 534 35.79 18.22 13.87
C GLN A 534 35.88 17.11 12.81
N ILE A 535 34.78 16.80 12.13
CA ILE A 535 34.75 15.81 11.04
C ILE A 535 35.60 16.25 9.85
N GLU A 536 35.52 17.52 9.43
CA GLU A 536 36.36 18.06 8.34
C GLU A 536 37.85 17.95 8.72
N LYS A 537 38.21 18.26 9.98
CA LYS A 537 39.58 18.10 10.49
C LYS A 537 40.05 16.64 10.55
N GLN A 538 39.16 15.69 10.85
CA GLN A 538 39.49 14.27 10.97
C GLN A 538 39.53 13.51 9.63
N THR A 539 38.70 13.92 8.67
CA THR A 539 38.43 13.15 7.43
C THR A 539 38.79 13.90 6.15
N GLY A 540 38.95 15.23 6.20
CA GLY A 540 39.04 16.11 5.03
C GLY A 540 37.71 16.30 4.28
N ILE A 541 36.61 15.68 4.74
CA ILE A 541 35.30 15.75 4.09
C ILE A 541 34.56 16.99 4.57
N ARG A 542 34.09 17.80 3.61
CA ARG A 542 33.19 18.93 3.88
C ARG A 542 31.75 18.45 3.84
N SER A 543 31.16 18.29 5.02
CA SER A 543 29.77 17.88 5.18
C SER A 543 28.84 19.08 5.41
N ALA A 544 27.58 18.92 5.00
CA ALA A 544 26.48 19.76 5.46
C ALA A 544 25.34 18.88 5.99
N PHE A 545 24.81 19.23 7.17
CA PHE A 545 23.50 18.72 7.61
C PHE A 545 22.41 19.49 6.87
N VAL A 546 21.37 18.81 6.39
CA VAL A 546 20.24 19.41 5.67
C VAL A 546 18.93 18.91 6.28
N TYR A 547 18.34 19.73 7.14
CA TYR A 547 17.02 19.48 7.72
C TYR A 547 15.94 19.88 6.71
N LEU A 548 14.98 18.98 6.48
CA LEU A 548 13.87 19.18 5.56
C LEU A 548 12.55 19.03 6.32
N ARG A 549 11.76 20.10 6.36
CA ARG A 549 10.49 20.17 7.07
C ARG A 549 9.42 20.83 6.22
N SER A 550 8.21 20.31 6.21
CA SER A 550 7.03 21.01 5.72
C SER A 550 6.42 21.87 6.82
N ALA A 551 5.80 22.97 6.42
CA ALA A 551 4.94 23.79 7.25
C ALA A 551 3.68 24.11 6.44
N LYS A 552 2.52 24.13 7.09
CA LYS A 552 1.28 24.57 6.46
C LYS A 552 1.06 26.04 6.76
N ASN A 553 0.83 26.83 5.72
CA ASN A 553 0.43 28.23 5.84
C ASN A 553 -0.93 28.42 5.15
N GLN A 554 -1.68 29.48 5.45
CA GLN A 554 -3.04 29.62 4.94
C GLN A 554 -3.04 29.73 3.40
N GLY A 555 -3.44 28.66 2.72
CA GLY A 555 -3.52 28.56 1.25
C GLY A 555 -2.28 28.02 0.54
N SER A 556 -1.17 27.70 1.23
CA SER A 556 0.04 27.13 0.60
C SER A 556 0.83 26.22 1.55
N ASP A 557 1.52 25.23 0.99
CA ASP A 557 2.51 24.45 1.73
C ASP A 557 3.87 25.15 1.61
N GLU A 558 4.67 25.12 2.68
CA GLU A 558 6.05 25.62 2.71
C GLU A 558 7.02 24.46 2.94
N LEU A 559 8.07 24.35 2.13
CA LEU A 559 9.24 23.53 2.45
C LEU A 559 10.32 24.43 3.07
N VAL A 560 10.64 24.16 4.34
CA VAL A 560 11.70 24.83 5.10
C VAL A 560 12.97 23.98 5.02
N ILE A 561 14.04 24.59 4.52
CA ILE A 561 15.35 23.97 4.33
C ILE A 561 16.32 24.68 5.26
N THR A 562 16.74 24.00 6.32
CA THR A 562 17.80 24.48 7.22
C THR A 562 19.07 23.68 6.95
N TRP A 563 20.19 24.34 6.63
CA TRP A 563 21.47 23.67 6.45
C TRP A 563 22.56 24.20 7.36
N VAL A 564 23.42 23.30 7.82
CA VAL A 564 24.49 23.57 8.77
C VAL A 564 25.81 23.13 8.18
N THR A 565 26.84 23.95 8.35
CA THR A 565 28.17 23.81 7.75
C THR A 565 29.24 24.19 8.77
N ALA A 566 30.52 23.96 8.45
CA ALA A 566 31.64 24.44 9.27
C ALA A 566 31.65 25.99 9.44
N LYS A 567 31.00 26.74 8.54
CA LYS A 567 30.99 28.22 8.55
C LYS A 567 29.73 28.84 9.18
N GLY A 568 28.70 28.05 9.49
CA GLY A 568 27.46 28.57 10.08
C GLY A 568 26.20 27.76 9.76
N ARG A 569 25.07 28.29 10.22
CA ARG A 569 23.72 27.72 10.14
C ARG A 569 22.80 28.68 9.38
N PHE A 570 22.12 28.16 8.37
CA PHE A 570 21.35 28.95 7.40
C PHE A 570 19.98 28.31 7.17
N GLN A 571 18.98 29.12 6.84
CA GLN A 571 17.65 28.67 6.46
C GLN A 571 17.12 29.42 5.23
N ARG A 572 16.32 28.71 4.43
CA ARG A 572 15.52 29.25 3.32
C ARG A 572 14.17 28.54 3.28
N ARG A 573 13.14 29.25 2.82
CA ARG A 573 11.78 28.72 2.62
C ARG A 573 11.45 28.68 1.12
N VAL A 574 10.73 27.64 0.72
CA VAL A 574 10.21 27.44 -0.64
C VAL A 574 8.70 27.30 -0.54
N LEU A 575 7.97 28.19 -1.21
CA LEU A 575 6.51 28.12 -1.32
C LEU A 575 6.12 27.06 -2.36
N LEU A 576 5.08 26.28 -2.04
CA LEU A 576 4.58 25.15 -2.81
C LEU A 576 3.05 25.21 -2.87
N ASN A 577 2.46 24.62 -3.92
CA ASN A 577 1.01 24.45 -3.91
C ASN A 577 0.62 23.36 -2.88
N PRO A 578 -0.58 23.42 -2.28
CA PRO A 578 -1.04 22.40 -1.33
C PRO A 578 -0.92 20.97 -1.90
N ASN A 579 -0.36 20.06 -1.12
CA ASN A 579 -0.06 18.65 -1.45
C ASN A 579 0.97 18.41 -2.57
N GLU A 580 1.48 19.44 -3.26
CA GLU A 580 2.34 19.27 -4.44
C GLU A 580 3.63 18.49 -4.14
N LEU A 581 4.19 18.69 -2.93
CA LEU A 581 5.36 17.95 -2.44
C LEU A 581 5.08 16.46 -2.28
N SER A 582 4.00 16.10 -1.57
CA SER A 582 3.69 14.72 -1.23
C SER A 582 3.27 13.92 -2.48
N GLU A 583 2.55 14.55 -3.41
CA GLU A 583 2.23 13.99 -4.73
C GLU A 583 3.48 13.75 -5.56
N THR A 584 4.38 14.74 -5.66
CA THR A 584 5.62 14.62 -6.44
C THR A 584 6.56 13.56 -5.87
N VAL A 585 6.69 13.47 -4.54
CA VAL A 585 7.43 12.40 -3.85
C VAL A 585 6.83 11.03 -4.15
N THR A 586 5.50 10.90 -4.05
CA THR A 586 4.78 9.66 -4.33
C THR A 586 4.96 9.21 -5.78
N GLN A 587 4.82 10.13 -6.73
CA GLN A 587 5.06 9.86 -8.14
C GLN A 587 6.51 9.46 -8.39
N PHE A 588 7.50 10.22 -7.90
CA PHE A 588 8.92 9.90 -8.08
C PHE A 588 9.27 8.50 -7.58
N ARG A 589 8.79 8.12 -6.39
CA ARG A 589 8.95 6.76 -5.85
C ARG A 589 8.28 5.72 -6.76
N ARG A 590 7.02 5.93 -7.17
CA ARG A 590 6.31 5.02 -8.08
C ARG A 590 7.04 4.80 -9.42
N GLU A 591 7.65 5.84 -9.96
CA GLU A 591 8.41 5.75 -11.23
C GLU A 591 9.74 5.01 -11.04
N VAL A 592 10.54 5.40 -10.05
CA VAL A 592 11.92 4.88 -9.89
C VAL A 592 11.98 3.45 -9.33
N THR A 593 10.96 3.02 -8.58
CA THR A 593 10.88 1.67 -7.98
C THR A 593 10.25 0.61 -8.88
N ASN A 594 9.78 0.96 -10.07
CA ASN A 594 9.07 0.03 -10.95
C ASN A 594 10.03 -0.76 -11.88
N PRO A 595 10.19 -2.09 -11.72
CA PRO A 595 11.09 -2.89 -12.55
C PRO A 595 10.71 -2.94 -14.02
N LEU A 596 9.46 -2.63 -14.39
CA LEU A 596 9.00 -2.58 -15.78
C LEU A 596 9.35 -1.24 -16.46
N ARG A 597 9.88 -0.25 -15.73
CA ARG A 597 10.20 1.10 -16.24
C ARG A 597 11.71 1.38 -16.34
N THR A 598 12.55 0.38 -16.10
CA THR A 598 14.03 0.47 -16.13
C THR A 598 14.60 0.94 -17.47
N HIS A 599 13.91 0.66 -18.57
CA HIS A 599 14.29 1.13 -19.92
C HIS A 599 13.79 2.55 -20.24
N THR A 600 13.19 3.26 -19.29
CA THR A 600 12.58 4.59 -19.49
C THR A 600 13.30 5.68 -18.69
N LYS A 601 12.87 6.94 -18.87
CA LYS A 601 13.28 8.07 -18.04
C LYS A 601 12.06 8.74 -17.36
N SER A 602 11.00 7.98 -17.07
CA SER A 602 9.74 8.50 -16.53
C SER A 602 9.87 9.13 -15.14
N TYR A 603 10.86 8.71 -14.35
CA TYR A 603 11.24 9.31 -13.06
C TYR A 603 11.82 10.73 -13.20
N LEU A 604 12.32 11.10 -14.38
CA LEU A 604 13.18 12.27 -14.54
C LEU A 604 12.47 13.62 -14.32
N PRO A 605 11.20 13.84 -14.74
CA PRO A 605 10.50 15.10 -14.48
C PRO A 605 10.33 15.39 -12.98
N THR A 606 9.90 14.40 -12.20
CA THR A 606 9.71 14.55 -10.75
C THR A 606 11.05 14.60 -10.00
N ALA A 607 12.07 13.85 -10.45
CA ALA A 607 13.44 13.99 -9.96
C ALA A 607 14.01 15.41 -10.14
N LYS A 608 13.69 16.08 -11.27
CA LYS A 608 14.06 17.49 -11.51
C LYS A 608 13.27 18.45 -10.63
N GLN A 609 11.98 18.21 -10.42
CA GLN A 609 11.14 19.09 -9.60
C GLN A 609 11.56 19.03 -8.12
N LEU A 610 11.79 17.84 -7.58
CA LEU A 610 12.30 17.64 -6.22
C LEU A 610 13.70 18.23 -6.06
N TYR A 611 14.59 18.10 -7.05
CA TYR A 611 15.89 18.77 -7.03
C TYR A 611 15.75 20.30 -6.96
N ARG A 612 14.84 20.89 -7.75
CA ARG A 612 14.58 22.35 -7.76
C ARG A 612 14.05 22.87 -6.43
N TRP A 613 13.26 22.09 -5.71
CA TRP A 613 12.76 22.48 -4.39
C TRP A 613 13.76 22.22 -3.27
N ILE A 614 14.50 21.11 -3.30
CA ILE A 614 15.33 20.67 -2.16
C ILE A 614 16.77 21.17 -2.26
N ILE A 615 17.36 21.18 -3.47
CA ILE A 615 18.82 21.36 -3.67
C ILE A 615 19.14 22.70 -4.32
N SER A 616 18.47 23.07 -5.42
CA SER A 616 18.70 24.35 -6.10
C SER A 616 18.65 25.59 -5.18
N PRO A 617 17.80 25.67 -4.13
CA PRO A 617 17.79 26.83 -3.24
C PRO A 617 19.00 26.96 -2.31
N ILE A 618 19.86 25.93 -2.21
CA ILE A 618 21.06 25.91 -1.35
C ILE A 618 22.35 25.60 -2.15
N GLU A 619 22.22 25.30 -3.45
CA GLU A 619 23.28 24.78 -4.31
C GLU A 619 24.48 25.73 -4.46
N GLU A 620 24.24 27.04 -4.48
CA GLU A 620 25.29 28.07 -4.55
C GLU A 620 26.12 28.09 -3.27
N ASP A 621 25.48 28.13 -2.10
CA ASP A 621 26.15 28.11 -0.79
C ASP A 621 26.94 26.81 -0.57
N LEU A 622 26.36 25.66 -0.92
CA LEU A 622 27.06 24.37 -0.87
C LEU A 622 28.31 24.38 -1.76
N THR A 623 28.24 25.01 -2.93
CA THR A 623 29.36 25.09 -3.89
C THR A 623 30.43 26.08 -3.42
N ALA A 624 30.04 27.27 -2.95
CA ALA A 624 30.94 28.30 -2.42
C ALA A 624 31.70 27.85 -1.14
N GLN A 625 31.13 26.89 -0.40
CA GLN A 625 31.78 26.27 0.75
C GLN A 625 32.52 24.96 0.41
N GLY A 626 32.46 24.50 -0.84
CA GLY A 626 33.13 23.28 -1.28
C GLY A 626 32.59 22.02 -0.60
N ILE A 627 31.30 21.97 -0.27
CA ILE A 627 30.65 20.82 0.36
C ILE A 627 30.68 19.62 -0.60
N THR A 628 31.06 18.45 -0.09
CA THR A 628 31.15 17.19 -0.84
C THR A 628 30.28 16.08 -0.28
N ASN A 629 29.68 16.27 0.90
CA ASN A 629 28.80 15.32 1.56
C ASN A 629 27.54 16.01 2.10
N LEU A 630 26.36 15.45 1.82
CA LEU A 630 25.08 15.92 2.32
C LEU A 630 24.46 14.87 3.24
N VAL A 631 24.08 15.30 4.43
CA VAL A 631 23.45 14.46 5.46
C VAL A 631 22.04 14.97 5.68
N PHE A 632 21.05 14.29 5.14
CA PHE A 632 19.65 14.71 5.26
C PHE A 632 19.08 14.32 6.62
N LEU A 633 18.36 15.25 7.25
CA LEU A 633 17.53 15.02 8.44
C LEU A 633 16.07 15.36 8.11
N PRO A 634 15.37 14.49 7.36
CA PRO A 634 14.01 14.75 6.91
C PRO A 634 12.95 14.36 7.94
N GLU A 635 11.87 15.14 7.96
CA GLU A 635 10.61 14.77 8.62
C GLU A 635 9.94 13.52 8.04
N ALA A 636 8.90 13.03 8.72
CA ALA A 636 8.03 11.99 8.20
C ALA A 636 7.34 12.40 6.89
N GLY A 637 7.41 11.52 5.88
CA GLY A 637 6.97 11.70 4.50
C GLY A 637 8.15 11.75 3.53
N LEU A 638 9.30 12.26 3.98
CA LEU A 638 10.49 12.51 3.16
C LEU A 638 11.64 11.53 3.43
N ARG A 639 11.57 10.70 4.49
CA ARG A 639 12.63 9.75 4.88
C ARG A 639 12.87 8.62 3.86
N SER A 640 11.85 8.27 3.07
CA SER A 640 11.89 7.20 2.07
C SER A 640 12.23 7.67 0.64
N LEU A 641 12.69 8.91 0.48
CA LEU A 641 13.07 9.50 -0.80
C LEU A 641 14.46 9.02 -1.24
N PRO A 642 14.65 8.53 -2.48
CA PRO A 642 15.98 8.21 -2.99
C PRO A 642 16.73 9.48 -3.41
N TYR A 643 17.27 10.20 -2.42
CA TYR A 643 18.00 11.47 -2.59
C TYR A 643 19.12 11.39 -3.62
N SER A 644 19.83 10.26 -3.70
CA SER A 644 20.90 10.01 -4.68
C SER A 644 20.42 10.13 -6.14
N ALA A 645 19.14 9.85 -6.42
CA ALA A 645 18.51 9.93 -7.74
C ALA A 645 17.80 11.26 -8.05
N LEU A 646 17.83 12.26 -7.14
CA LEU A 646 17.45 13.63 -7.50
C LEU A 646 18.36 14.14 -8.62
N HIS A 647 17.83 14.93 -9.56
CA HIS A 647 18.55 15.19 -10.81
C HIS A 647 18.41 16.65 -11.27
N ASN A 648 19.52 17.37 -11.44
CA ASN A 648 19.50 18.82 -11.69
C ASN A 648 19.10 19.22 -13.13
N GLY A 649 18.93 18.23 -14.01
CA GLY A 649 18.65 18.42 -15.43
C GLY A 649 19.78 17.95 -16.34
N ARG A 650 21.00 17.84 -15.80
CA ARG A 650 22.22 17.34 -16.48
C ARG A 650 22.80 16.08 -15.82
N GLN A 651 22.80 16.02 -14.48
CA GLN A 651 23.44 14.98 -13.68
C GLN A 651 22.64 14.69 -12.40
N PHE A 652 22.88 13.51 -11.81
CA PHE A 652 22.28 13.14 -10.51
C PHE A 652 22.97 13.82 -9.33
N LEU A 653 22.28 13.93 -8.19
CA LEU A 653 22.83 14.51 -6.96
C LEU A 653 24.07 13.74 -6.48
N ILE A 654 24.03 12.41 -6.60
CA ILE A 654 25.12 11.50 -6.21
C ILE A 654 26.41 11.72 -7.01
N GLU A 655 26.33 12.32 -8.20
CA GLU A 655 27.53 12.66 -8.99
C GLU A 655 28.36 13.76 -8.34
N ARG A 656 27.71 14.64 -7.57
CA ARG A 656 28.35 15.78 -6.90
C ARG A 656 28.63 15.54 -5.43
N PHE A 657 27.68 14.96 -4.70
CA PHE A 657 27.76 14.82 -3.25
C PHE A 657 27.60 13.36 -2.84
N SER A 658 28.38 12.88 -1.87
CA SER A 658 27.99 11.67 -1.13
C SER A 658 26.79 11.97 -0.25
N VAL A 659 25.88 11.01 -0.10
CA VAL A 659 24.59 11.22 0.57
C VAL A 659 24.44 10.23 1.73
N GLY A 660 24.01 10.75 2.87
CA GLY A 660 23.54 9.95 4.02
C GLY A 660 22.25 10.54 4.58
N LEU A 661 21.59 9.78 5.45
CA LEU A 661 20.37 10.18 6.16
C LEU A 661 20.54 9.91 7.65
N MET A 662 20.15 10.86 8.51
CA MET A 662 20.06 10.64 9.95
C MET A 662 18.60 10.83 10.42
N PRO A 663 18.09 9.98 11.33
CA PRO A 663 16.80 10.24 11.97
C PRO A 663 16.82 11.53 12.79
N SER A 664 17.90 11.75 13.54
CA SER A 664 18.22 12.92 14.35
C SER A 664 19.71 12.86 14.73
N LEU A 665 20.34 13.99 15.03
CA LEU A 665 21.69 14.03 15.60
C LEU A 665 21.72 13.47 17.03
N SER A 666 20.71 13.76 17.86
CA SER A 666 20.63 13.29 19.25
C SER A 666 20.48 11.76 19.36
N LEU A 667 19.88 11.14 18.34
CA LEU A 667 19.68 9.68 18.25
C LEU A 667 20.80 8.93 17.49
N THR A 668 21.75 9.65 16.88
CA THR A 668 22.84 9.05 16.07
C THR A 668 24.18 9.18 16.81
N ARG A 669 25.06 8.18 16.70
CA ARG A 669 26.42 8.25 17.26
C ARG A 669 27.38 8.88 16.27
N LEU A 670 27.89 10.07 16.59
CA LEU A 670 28.53 10.96 15.63
C LEU A 670 30.07 10.85 15.61
N ASN A 671 30.66 9.99 16.44
CA ASN A 671 32.11 9.78 16.45
C ASN A 671 32.58 8.99 15.22
N TYR A 672 33.46 9.60 14.43
CA TYR A 672 34.11 8.97 13.27
C TYR A 672 34.88 7.71 13.65
N GLN A 673 34.81 6.68 12.82
CA GLN A 673 35.60 5.46 12.96
C GLN A 673 35.88 4.83 11.60
N LYS A 674 37.15 4.78 11.22
CA LYS A 674 37.60 4.20 9.96
C LYS A 674 37.50 2.67 10.01
N LEU A 675 36.95 2.05 8.96
CA LEU A 675 36.66 0.60 8.91
C LEU A 675 37.64 -0.24 8.10
N ASN A 676 38.76 0.35 7.65
CA ASN A 676 39.78 -0.40 6.93
C ASN A 676 40.34 -1.51 7.84
N GLN A 677 40.25 -2.77 7.40
CA GLN A 677 40.65 -3.97 8.16
C GLN A 677 39.79 -4.31 9.39
N ALA A 678 38.65 -3.65 9.59
CA ALA A 678 37.73 -3.98 10.68
C ALA A 678 37.14 -5.41 10.51
N PRO A 679 36.98 -6.22 11.59
CA PRO A 679 36.45 -7.58 11.48
C PRO A 679 35.01 -7.59 10.98
N ILE A 680 34.72 -8.47 10.01
CA ILE A 680 33.39 -8.67 9.42
C ILE A 680 32.80 -10.01 9.84
N LEU A 681 31.54 -9.98 10.29
CA LEU A 681 30.67 -11.17 10.36
C LEU A 681 29.64 -11.10 9.24
N ALA A 682 29.73 -12.03 8.29
CA ALA A 682 28.88 -12.08 7.11
C ALA A 682 27.93 -13.29 7.17
N ILE A 683 26.64 -13.07 7.00
CA ILE A 683 25.63 -14.13 7.09
C ILE A 683 24.77 -14.04 5.83
N GLY A 684 24.49 -15.17 5.20
CA GLY A 684 23.53 -15.18 4.12
C GLY A 684 22.91 -16.52 3.78
N ILE A 685 21.86 -16.43 2.97
CA ILE A 685 21.03 -17.56 2.54
C ILE A 685 20.90 -17.49 1.03
N SER A 686 21.54 -18.42 0.33
CA SER A 686 21.45 -18.60 -1.12
C SER A 686 20.43 -19.65 -1.54
N GLU A 687 20.14 -20.61 -0.66
CA GLU A 687 19.23 -21.73 -0.92
C GLU A 687 17.79 -21.43 -0.45
N ALA A 688 16.81 -22.12 -1.03
CA ALA A 688 15.42 -22.00 -0.61
C ALA A 688 15.25 -22.53 0.83
N THR A 689 14.59 -21.75 1.70
CA THR A 689 14.26 -22.17 3.08
C THR A 689 13.01 -21.48 3.58
N GLN A 690 12.26 -22.11 4.49
CA GLN A 690 11.07 -21.56 5.15
C GLN A 690 10.05 -20.91 4.20
N GLY A 691 9.86 -21.47 3.00
CA GLY A 691 8.95 -20.95 1.97
C GLY A 691 9.48 -19.77 1.13
N GLN A 692 10.74 -19.35 1.33
CA GLN A 692 11.40 -18.37 0.47
C GLN A 692 12.05 -19.00 -0.76
N ALA A 693 12.06 -18.25 -1.87
CA ALA A 693 12.81 -18.60 -3.07
C ALA A 693 14.34 -18.52 -2.83
N PRO A 694 15.18 -19.25 -3.60
CA PRO A 694 16.63 -19.11 -3.50
C PRO A 694 17.12 -17.73 -3.95
N LEU A 695 18.26 -17.30 -3.41
CA LEU A 695 18.99 -16.07 -3.81
C LEU A 695 20.41 -16.49 -4.27
N PRO A 696 20.54 -17.04 -5.49
CA PRO A 696 21.76 -17.73 -5.90
C PRO A 696 23.02 -16.85 -5.93
N MET A 697 22.91 -15.52 -6.04
CA MET A 697 24.05 -14.59 -6.00
C MET A 697 24.62 -14.39 -4.59
N VAL A 698 23.86 -14.64 -3.52
CA VAL A 698 24.32 -14.44 -2.13
C VAL A 698 25.60 -15.22 -1.81
N ARG A 699 25.75 -16.42 -2.40
CA ARG A 699 26.99 -17.22 -2.29
C ARG A 699 28.19 -16.51 -2.93
N ALA A 700 27.98 -15.81 -4.04
CA ALA A 700 29.00 -15.04 -4.74
C ALA A 700 29.31 -13.70 -4.01
N GLU A 701 28.30 -13.05 -3.44
CA GLU A 701 28.43 -11.84 -2.60
C GLU A 701 29.32 -12.10 -1.37
N LEU A 702 28.98 -13.11 -0.57
CA LEU A 702 29.78 -13.54 0.59
C LEU A 702 31.20 -13.98 0.21
N SER A 703 31.35 -14.63 -0.96
CA SER A 703 32.66 -15.02 -1.47
C SER A 703 33.50 -13.81 -1.88
N THR A 704 32.87 -12.74 -2.35
CA THR A 704 33.53 -11.49 -2.75
C THR A 704 33.97 -10.68 -1.53
N ILE A 705 33.13 -10.60 -0.49
CA ILE A 705 33.49 -9.99 0.80
C ILE A 705 34.72 -10.69 1.40
N ALA A 706 34.76 -12.02 1.38
CA ALA A 706 35.90 -12.80 1.87
C ALA A 706 37.20 -12.65 1.05
N GLN A 707 37.11 -12.24 -0.22
CA GLN A 707 38.30 -11.90 -1.02
C GLN A 707 38.82 -10.50 -0.69
N LEU A 708 37.92 -9.55 -0.38
CA LEU A 708 38.26 -8.16 -0.09
C LEU A 708 38.71 -7.94 1.37
N TRP A 709 38.12 -8.65 2.34
CA TRP A 709 38.42 -8.52 3.78
C TRP A 709 39.19 -9.71 4.35
N LYS A 710 40.33 -9.41 4.99
CA LYS A 710 41.23 -10.42 5.60
C LYS A 710 40.75 -10.98 6.94
N GLN A 711 39.87 -10.26 7.64
CA GLN A 711 39.33 -10.66 8.95
C GLN A 711 37.83 -10.89 8.80
N GLU A 712 37.47 -12.06 8.31
CA GLU A 712 36.13 -12.40 7.85
C GLU A 712 35.66 -13.68 8.56
N THR A 713 34.40 -13.73 8.97
CA THR A 713 33.72 -14.92 9.47
C THR A 713 32.37 -15.02 8.81
N ARG A 714 32.14 -16.08 8.04
CA ARG A 714 30.87 -16.29 7.33
C ARG A 714 30.06 -17.46 7.83
N TYR A 715 28.74 -17.30 7.76
CA TYR A 715 27.77 -18.38 7.87
C TYR A 715 26.84 -18.35 6.65
N LEU A 716 26.76 -19.48 5.94
CA LEU A 716 25.95 -19.64 4.74
C LEU A 716 24.89 -20.73 4.96
N ASN A 717 23.68 -20.52 4.45
CA ASN A 717 22.58 -21.49 4.41
C ASN A 717 22.34 -22.11 5.79
N GLN A 718 22.57 -23.41 5.97
CA GLN A 718 22.31 -24.15 7.23
C GLN A 718 23.01 -23.54 8.45
N GLU A 719 24.08 -22.79 8.24
CA GLU A 719 24.82 -22.11 9.30
C GLU A 719 24.28 -20.71 9.66
N ALA A 720 23.43 -20.12 8.83
CA ALA A 720 22.90 -18.76 8.98
C ALA A 720 21.77 -18.68 10.03
N THR A 721 22.06 -19.08 11.28
CA THR A 721 21.10 -19.17 12.38
C THR A 721 21.29 -18.04 13.41
N LEU A 722 20.24 -17.75 14.18
CA LEU A 722 20.26 -16.69 15.20
C LEU A 722 21.29 -17.00 16.30
N GLN A 723 21.34 -18.27 16.71
CA GLN A 723 22.28 -18.77 17.70
C GLN A 723 23.74 -18.57 17.26
N ARG A 724 24.07 -18.81 15.99
CA ARG A 724 25.43 -18.60 15.47
C ARG A 724 25.79 -17.12 15.36
N LEU A 725 24.87 -16.26 14.94
CA LEU A 725 25.02 -14.80 14.99
C LEU A 725 25.34 -14.31 16.41
N GLN A 726 24.55 -14.74 17.40
CA GLN A 726 24.76 -14.40 18.82
C GLN A 726 26.11 -14.92 19.34
N THR A 727 26.41 -16.20 19.11
CA THR A 727 27.63 -16.85 19.59
C THR A 727 28.89 -16.22 18.97
N ALA A 728 28.86 -15.84 17.69
CA ALA A 728 29.97 -15.16 17.04
C ALA A 728 30.24 -13.78 17.66
N ARG A 729 29.20 -12.95 17.84
CA ARG A 729 29.34 -11.62 18.48
C ARG A 729 29.80 -11.68 19.94
N GLN A 730 29.42 -12.73 20.68
CA GLN A 730 29.90 -12.96 22.05
C GLN A 730 31.39 -13.33 22.09
N ARG A 731 31.92 -13.98 21.06
CA ARG A 731 33.32 -14.41 20.98
C ARG A 731 34.26 -13.33 20.46
N GLN A 732 33.81 -12.47 19.55
CA GLN A 732 34.65 -11.48 18.89
C GLN A 732 33.89 -10.17 18.58
N PRO A 733 34.53 -8.99 18.77
CA PRO A 733 33.99 -7.70 18.33
C PRO A 733 34.03 -7.53 16.82
N PHE A 734 32.95 -7.97 16.15
CA PHE A 734 32.67 -7.66 14.76
C PHE A 734 32.11 -6.24 14.64
N GLN A 735 32.91 -5.34 14.06
CA GLN A 735 32.52 -3.94 13.81
C GLN A 735 31.64 -3.82 12.57
N VAL A 736 31.78 -4.74 11.60
CA VAL A 736 30.91 -4.81 10.42
C VAL A 736 30.08 -6.08 10.50
N LEU A 737 28.77 -5.94 10.31
CA LEU A 737 27.87 -7.05 10.07
C LEU A 737 27.25 -6.94 8.70
N HIS A 738 27.11 -8.08 8.03
CA HIS A 738 26.52 -8.17 6.71
C HIS A 738 25.48 -9.29 6.69
N LEU A 739 24.25 -8.97 6.31
CA LEU A 739 23.13 -9.91 6.20
C LEU A 739 22.61 -9.91 4.75
N ALA A 740 22.86 -10.99 4.01
CA ALA A 740 22.43 -11.18 2.63
C ALA A 740 21.35 -12.28 2.53
N THR A 741 20.09 -11.87 2.47
CA THR A 741 18.95 -12.78 2.66
C THR A 741 17.63 -12.13 2.24
N HIS A 742 16.51 -12.85 2.33
CA HIS A 742 15.19 -12.25 2.23
C HIS A 742 14.86 -11.41 3.47
N ALA A 743 14.23 -10.26 3.25
CA ALA A 743 13.55 -9.52 4.29
C ALA A 743 12.21 -9.04 3.76
N ASN A 744 11.26 -8.85 4.67
CA ASN A 744 9.95 -8.31 4.35
C ASN A 744 9.57 -7.30 5.42
N PHE A 745 9.49 -6.03 5.03
CA PHE A 745 8.85 -4.98 5.81
C PHE A 745 7.59 -4.52 5.07
N ARG A 746 6.45 -4.55 5.77
CA ARG A 746 5.15 -4.08 5.26
C ARG A 746 4.70 -2.87 6.05
N ALA A 747 4.50 -1.75 5.37
CA ALA A 747 3.85 -0.57 5.92
C ALA A 747 2.46 -0.94 6.48
N GLY A 748 2.15 -0.47 7.69
CA GLY A 748 0.95 -0.80 8.46
C GLY A 748 1.05 -2.12 9.25
N GLN A 749 2.14 -2.88 9.14
CA GLN A 749 2.30 -4.19 9.79
C GLN A 749 3.72 -4.40 10.39
N PRO A 750 4.27 -3.47 11.21
CA PRO A 750 5.65 -3.61 11.74
C PRO A 750 5.87 -4.87 12.58
N LYS A 751 4.83 -5.42 13.24
CA LYS A 751 4.90 -6.69 13.98
C LYS A 751 5.11 -7.92 13.08
N GLU A 752 4.73 -7.85 11.81
CA GLU A 752 4.96 -8.93 10.85
C GLU A 752 6.35 -8.86 10.19
N ALA A 753 7.08 -7.74 10.35
CA ALA A 753 8.36 -7.54 9.68
C ALA A 753 9.44 -8.53 10.15
N TYR A 754 10.19 -9.09 9.19
CA TYR A 754 11.31 -9.99 9.48
C TYR A 754 12.50 -9.87 8.52
N ILE A 755 13.66 -10.29 9.01
CA ILE A 755 14.82 -10.73 8.22
C ILE A 755 14.87 -12.26 8.30
N GLN A 756 14.99 -12.95 7.17
CA GLN A 756 15.00 -14.42 7.14
C GLN A 756 16.36 -14.96 7.58
N LEU A 757 16.36 -15.81 8.61
CA LEU A 757 17.48 -16.68 8.97
C LEU A 757 17.14 -18.12 8.53
N TRP A 758 18.09 -19.06 8.62
CA TRP A 758 17.93 -20.38 8.01
C TRP A 758 16.72 -21.16 8.52
N ASN A 759 16.57 -21.20 9.84
CA ASN A 759 15.60 -21.98 10.60
C ASN A 759 14.47 -21.13 11.19
N GLU A 760 14.58 -19.80 11.13
CA GLU A 760 13.72 -18.86 11.86
C GLU A 760 13.67 -17.49 11.19
N GLN A 761 12.75 -16.63 11.65
CA GLN A 761 12.61 -15.26 11.18
C GLN A 761 13.05 -14.30 12.28
N LEU A 762 14.13 -13.56 12.05
CA LEU A 762 14.60 -12.51 12.95
C LEU A 762 13.61 -11.34 12.88
N LYS A 763 12.78 -11.22 13.92
CA LYS A 763 11.75 -10.18 14.05
C LYS A 763 12.33 -8.85 14.50
N LEU A 764 11.56 -7.82 14.20
CA LEU A 764 11.83 -6.42 14.55
C LEU A 764 12.11 -6.22 16.05
N GLU A 765 11.33 -6.86 16.91
CA GLU A 765 11.53 -6.86 18.37
C GLU A 765 12.86 -7.47 18.81
N GLN A 766 13.27 -8.57 18.18
CA GLN A 766 14.53 -9.24 18.50
C GLN A 766 15.73 -8.36 18.14
N ILE A 767 15.70 -7.66 16.99
CA ILE A 767 16.74 -6.70 16.59
C ILE A 767 16.87 -5.56 17.60
N ARG A 768 15.78 -5.10 18.22
CA ARG A 768 15.85 -4.10 19.30
C ARG A 768 16.44 -4.65 20.60
N ALA A 769 16.22 -5.94 20.89
CA ALA A 769 16.74 -6.61 22.08
C ALA A 769 18.21 -7.04 21.97
N PHE A 770 18.79 -7.02 20.77
CA PHE A 770 20.24 -7.17 20.60
C PHE A 770 20.98 -5.94 21.13
N ASP A 771 21.91 -6.15 22.05
CA ASP A 771 22.93 -5.14 22.35
C ASP A 771 23.91 -5.06 21.17
N TRP A 772 23.69 -4.10 20.25
CA TRP A 772 24.62 -3.79 19.15
C TRP A 772 25.76 -2.86 19.57
N ASN A 773 25.81 -2.46 20.84
CA ASN A 773 26.84 -1.58 21.41
C ASN A 773 27.93 -2.36 22.14
N THR A 774 27.62 -3.55 22.68
CA THR A 774 28.57 -4.39 23.42
C THR A 774 28.73 -5.75 22.73
N PRO A 775 29.69 -5.93 21.81
CA PRO A 775 30.61 -4.95 21.24
C PRO A 775 29.99 -4.09 20.10
N PRO A 776 30.55 -2.89 19.81
CA PRO A 776 29.89 -1.91 18.95
C PRO A 776 29.91 -2.28 17.47
N VAL A 777 28.74 -2.17 16.83
CA VAL A 777 28.57 -2.33 15.39
C VAL A 777 28.65 -0.98 14.69
N GLU A 778 29.73 -0.79 13.95
CA GLU A 778 29.99 0.41 13.17
C GLU A 778 29.21 0.46 11.87
N LEU A 779 28.96 -0.69 11.26
CA LEU A 779 28.28 -0.81 9.97
C LEU A 779 27.46 -2.10 9.93
N LEU A 780 26.15 -1.97 9.77
CA LEU A 780 25.26 -3.06 9.40
C LEU A 780 24.89 -2.92 7.91
N VAL A 781 25.16 -3.95 7.11
CA VAL A 781 24.74 -4.01 5.71
C VAL A 781 23.58 -5.00 5.60
N LEU A 782 22.39 -4.49 5.34
CA LEU A 782 21.17 -5.25 5.08
C LEU A 782 21.01 -5.43 3.58
N SER A 783 21.70 -6.42 3.02
CA SER A 783 21.59 -6.85 1.62
C SER A 783 20.32 -7.72 1.45
N ALA A 784 19.18 -7.06 1.68
CA ALA A 784 17.88 -7.70 1.75
C ALA A 784 16.78 -6.71 1.37
N CYS A 785 15.71 -7.22 0.76
CA CYS A 785 14.62 -6.41 0.20
C CYS A 785 13.89 -5.55 1.25
N ARG A 786 13.62 -4.29 0.90
CA ARG A 786 12.73 -3.36 1.62
C ARG A 786 13.14 -3.10 3.09
N THR A 787 14.42 -3.10 3.38
CA THR A 787 14.97 -2.98 4.74
C THR A 787 15.03 -1.54 5.28
N ALA A 788 14.82 -0.53 4.43
CA ALA A 788 14.76 0.90 4.78
C ALA A 788 13.39 1.54 4.48
N ILE A 789 12.29 0.77 4.52
CA ILE A 789 10.91 1.27 4.34
C ILE A 789 10.09 1.03 5.60
N GLY A 790 9.20 1.96 5.93
CA GLY A 790 8.00 1.69 6.72
C GLY A 790 6.82 2.59 6.33
N ASP A 791 5.76 2.57 7.13
CA ASP A 791 4.66 3.55 7.10
C ASP A 791 5.08 4.87 7.77
N ARG A 792 4.17 5.85 7.84
CA ARG A 792 4.40 7.18 8.45
C ARG A 792 4.85 7.10 9.93
N GLU A 793 4.60 5.97 10.61
CA GLU A 793 4.97 5.69 11.99
C GLU A 793 6.27 4.86 12.09
N SER A 794 6.91 4.47 10.98
CA SER A 794 8.10 3.59 10.97
C SER A 794 9.01 3.76 9.73
N GLU A 795 9.02 4.92 9.09
CA GLU A 795 9.50 5.13 7.70
C GLU A 795 10.91 4.61 7.34
N LEU A 796 11.83 4.48 8.30
CA LEU A 796 13.20 3.99 8.09
C LEU A 796 13.36 2.48 8.31
N GLY A 797 12.29 1.76 8.62
CA GLY A 797 12.26 0.30 8.75
C GLY A 797 13.34 -0.27 9.67
N PHE A 798 13.91 -1.41 9.28
CA PHE A 798 15.01 -2.06 10.01
C PHE A 798 16.25 -1.18 10.14
N ALA A 799 16.52 -0.32 9.15
CA ALA A 799 17.69 0.55 9.17
C ALA A 799 17.64 1.58 10.31
N GLY A 800 16.51 2.26 10.48
CA GLY A 800 16.30 3.21 11.58
C GLY A 800 16.30 2.57 12.96
N LEU A 801 15.73 1.36 13.06
CA LEU A 801 15.70 0.57 14.29
C LEU A 801 17.07 0.06 14.72
N ALA A 802 17.92 -0.35 13.77
CA ALA A 802 19.29 -0.71 14.04
C ALA A 802 20.07 0.47 14.67
N ILE A 803 19.83 1.70 14.20
CA ILE A 803 20.43 2.91 14.80
C ILE A 803 19.94 3.11 16.25
N GLN A 804 18.62 3.03 16.50
CA GLN A 804 18.07 3.10 17.87
C GLN A 804 18.61 2.01 18.81
N ALA A 805 18.88 0.82 18.27
CA ALA A 805 19.42 -0.32 19.01
C ALA A 805 20.97 -0.26 19.18
N GLY A 806 21.64 0.78 18.66
CA GLY A 806 23.04 1.11 18.96
C GLY A 806 24.03 0.97 17.80
N VAL A 807 23.59 0.49 16.62
CA VAL A 807 24.42 0.46 15.40
C VAL A 807 24.74 1.90 14.98
N LYS A 808 25.97 2.21 14.57
CA LYS A 808 26.30 3.59 14.13
C LYS A 808 25.82 3.91 12.72
N THR A 809 25.87 2.96 11.81
CA THR A 809 25.54 3.12 10.39
C THR A 809 24.84 1.88 9.85
N THR A 810 23.73 2.04 9.13
CA THR A 810 23.07 0.94 8.41
C THR A 810 22.96 1.27 6.92
N VAL A 811 23.45 0.38 6.06
CA VAL A 811 23.17 0.37 4.62
C VAL A 811 22.01 -0.59 4.36
N ALA A 812 20.95 -0.11 3.72
CA ALA A 812 19.70 -0.87 3.56
C ALA A 812 18.91 -0.41 2.33
N SER A 813 17.96 -1.25 1.88
CA SER A 813 17.24 -1.04 0.62
C SER A 813 15.85 -0.40 0.80
N LEU A 814 15.59 0.66 0.03
CA LEU A 814 14.32 1.39 -0.10
C LEU A 814 13.30 0.65 -0.99
N TRP A 815 13.70 -0.39 -1.74
CA TRP A 815 12.83 -1.30 -2.48
C TRP A 815 13.54 -2.62 -2.82
N SER A 816 12.81 -3.54 -3.46
CA SER A 816 13.32 -4.82 -3.96
C SER A 816 14.00 -4.64 -5.32
N VAL A 817 15.26 -5.06 -5.43
CA VAL A 817 16.06 -5.10 -6.68
C VAL A 817 16.42 -6.56 -6.97
N ASN A 818 16.70 -6.91 -8.24
CA ASN A 818 17.15 -8.26 -8.58
C ASN A 818 18.51 -8.60 -7.94
N ASP A 819 18.69 -9.88 -7.64
CA ASP A 819 19.82 -10.46 -6.92
C ASP A 819 21.19 -10.02 -7.48
N ALA A 820 21.39 -10.16 -8.80
CA ALA A 820 22.65 -9.81 -9.45
C ALA A 820 23.03 -8.32 -9.36
N ALA A 821 22.04 -7.41 -9.41
CA ALA A 821 22.30 -5.97 -9.28
C ALA A 821 22.59 -5.56 -7.84
N THR A 822 21.96 -6.23 -6.87
CA THR A 822 22.29 -6.07 -5.44
C THR A 822 23.73 -6.49 -5.18
N THR A 823 24.12 -7.70 -5.62
CA THR A 823 25.50 -8.18 -5.48
C THR A 823 26.52 -7.32 -6.21
N ALA A 824 26.18 -6.77 -7.39
CA ALA A 824 27.02 -5.79 -8.08
C ALA A 824 27.28 -4.54 -7.23
N LEU A 825 26.22 -3.92 -6.68
CA LEU A 825 26.33 -2.72 -5.84
C LEU A 825 27.10 -2.99 -4.55
N ILE A 826 26.76 -4.08 -3.84
CA ILE A 826 27.38 -4.40 -2.54
C ILE A 826 28.86 -4.78 -2.70
N SER A 827 29.21 -5.55 -3.74
CA SER A 827 30.61 -5.87 -4.04
C SER A 827 31.44 -4.61 -4.32
N GLN A 828 30.90 -3.67 -5.11
CA GLN A 828 31.57 -2.41 -5.39
C GLN A 828 31.61 -1.47 -4.18
N PHE A 829 30.60 -1.53 -3.30
CA PHE A 829 30.59 -0.80 -2.03
C PHE A 829 31.72 -1.26 -1.11
N TYR A 830 31.88 -2.58 -0.92
CA TYR A 830 32.98 -3.12 -0.13
C TYR A 830 34.34 -2.80 -0.75
N ASP A 831 34.53 -2.97 -2.07
CA ASP A 831 35.76 -2.55 -2.73
C ASP A 831 36.07 -1.06 -2.43
N ALA A 832 35.12 -0.16 -2.68
CA ALA A 832 35.30 1.27 -2.43
C ALA A 832 35.63 1.57 -0.95
N LEU A 833 34.96 0.90 0.00
CA LEU A 833 35.10 1.11 1.45
C LEU A 833 36.52 0.82 1.97
N MET A 834 37.33 0.02 1.28
CA MET A 834 38.76 -0.18 1.63
C MET A 834 39.60 1.10 1.51
N THR A 835 39.17 2.06 0.68
CA THR A 835 39.96 3.24 0.30
C THR A 835 39.23 4.57 0.44
N ALA A 836 37.90 4.56 0.45
CA ALA A 836 37.09 5.77 0.58
C ALA A 836 37.35 6.46 1.94
N PRO A 837 37.28 7.80 2.00
CA PRO A 837 37.48 8.54 3.24
C PRO A 837 36.31 8.35 4.22
N SER A 838 35.13 7.97 3.72
CA SER A 838 33.93 7.67 4.50
C SER A 838 33.07 6.56 3.91
N LYS A 839 32.18 6.02 4.75
CA LYS A 839 31.15 5.04 4.36
C LYS A 839 30.22 5.59 3.27
N ALA A 840 29.76 6.83 3.38
CA ALA A 840 28.87 7.44 2.39
C ALA A 840 29.57 7.72 1.05
N ASP A 841 30.88 8.01 1.04
CA ASP A 841 31.61 8.13 -0.22
C ASP A 841 31.85 6.75 -0.87
N ALA A 842 32.05 5.68 -0.08
CA ALA A 842 32.09 4.31 -0.62
C ALA A 842 30.77 3.92 -1.30
N LEU A 843 29.61 4.22 -0.69
CA LEU A 843 28.30 3.95 -1.30
C LEU A 843 28.09 4.80 -2.56
N ARG A 844 28.50 6.07 -2.54
CA ARG A 844 28.51 6.94 -3.72
C ARG A 844 29.36 6.35 -4.85
N GLN A 845 30.58 5.89 -4.58
CA GLN A 845 31.44 5.29 -5.60
C GLN A 845 30.77 4.08 -6.27
N ALA A 846 30.12 3.21 -5.49
CA ALA A 846 29.34 2.09 -6.03
C ALA A 846 28.14 2.54 -6.88
N GLN A 847 27.36 3.50 -6.39
CA GLN A 847 26.23 4.06 -7.13
C GLN A 847 26.66 4.73 -8.45
N LEU A 848 27.80 5.43 -8.45
CA LEU A 848 28.36 6.07 -9.64
C LEU A 848 28.88 5.06 -10.66
N ALA A 849 29.53 4.00 -10.21
CA ALA A 849 30.05 2.96 -11.09
C ALA A 849 28.89 2.30 -11.87
N MET A 850 27.78 1.97 -11.20
CA MET A 850 26.57 1.44 -11.85
C MET A 850 25.87 2.49 -12.73
N ALA A 851 25.64 3.72 -12.25
CA ALA A 851 24.98 4.78 -13.03
C ALA A 851 25.71 5.08 -14.36
N ARG A 852 27.05 4.98 -14.35
CA ARG A 852 27.91 5.19 -15.52
C ARG A 852 28.02 3.96 -16.42
N GLY A 853 27.54 2.79 -15.99
CA GLY A 853 27.72 1.52 -16.69
C GLY A 853 29.16 1.01 -16.66
N GLN A 854 29.91 1.35 -15.60
CA GLN A 854 31.25 0.84 -15.33
C GLN A 854 31.21 -0.55 -14.70
N ILE A 855 30.09 -0.90 -14.05
CA ILE A 855 29.79 -2.27 -13.58
C ILE A 855 28.71 -2.85 -14.49
N SER A 856 29.03 -3.95 -15.16
CA SER A 856 28.21 -4.62 -16.17
C SER A 856 28.27 -6.15 -16.00
N ILE A 857 27.39 -6.88 -16.68
CA ILE A 857 27.53 -8.32 -16.90
C ILE A 857 28.12 -8.57 -18.28
N GLU A 858 29.26 -9.24 -18.32
CA GLU A 858 30.02 -9.62 -19.51
C GLU A 858 30.43 -11.09 -19.37
N ASP A 859 30.20 -11.91 -20.41
CA ASP A 859 30.54 -13.35 -20.43
C ASP A 859 30.10 -14.14 -19.17
N GLY A 860 28.90 -13.83 -18.66
CA GLY A 860 28.33 -14.47 -17.47
C GLY A 860 28.98 -14.06 -16.15
N LYS A 861 29.73 -12.95 -16.12
CA LYS A 861 30.39 -12.40 -14.92
C LYS A 861 30.02 -10.95 -14.74
N ILE A 862 29.85 -10.51 -13.50
CA ILE A 862 29.85 -9.09 -13.18
C ILE A 862 31.31 -8.61 -13.22
N THR A 863 31.60 -7.62 -14.06
CA THR A 863 32.94 -7.07 -14.31
C THR A 863 33.00 -5.58 -13.90
N GLY A 864 34.17 -4.95 -14.08
CA GLY A 864 34.36 -3.52 -13.85
C GLY A 864 34.84 -3.10 -12.45
N PHE A 865 34.93 -4.05 -11.51
CA PHE A 865 35.52 -3.81 -10.19
C PHE A 865 37.02 -3.48 -10.29
N ARG A 866 37.56 -2.82 -9.26
CA ARG A 866 39.01 -2.55 -9.20
C ARG A 866 39.82 -3.84 -9.07
N GLN A 867 41.09 -3.75 -9.46
CA GLN A 867 42.06 -4.86 -9.42
C GLN A 867 41.68 -6.10 -10.27
N GLY A 868 40.69 -5.99 -11.17
CA GLY A 868 40.26 -7.10 -12.02
C GLY A 868 39.45 -8.18 -11.29
N LEU A 869 38.89 -7.86 -10.12
CA LEU A 869 37.88 -8.69 -9.45
C LEU A 869 36.70 -8.92 -10.41
N THR A 870 36.17 -10.13 -10.44
CA THR A 870 34.96 -10.51 -11.21
C THR A 870 34.07 -11.40 -10.36
N VAL A 871 32.75 -11.21 -10.42
CA VAL A 871 31.79 -12.02 -9.67
C VAL A 871 31.03 -12.91 -10.64
N GLN A 872 31.15 -14.23 -10.51
CA GLN A 872 30.47 -15.18 -11.41
C GLN A 872 28.95 -15.12 -11.23
N VAL A 873 28.22 -14.97 -12.34
CA VAL A 873 26.76 -15.13 -12.36
C VAL A 873 26.43 -16.62 -12.54
N PRO A 874 25.57 -17.21 -11.71
CA PRO A 874 25.12 -18.60 -11.87
C PRO A 874 24.37 -18.83 -13.19
N GLU A 875 24.62 -19.98 -13.83
CA GLU A 875 23.95 -20.36 -15.07
C GLU A 875 22.42 -20.42 -14.88
N GLY A 876 21.68 -19.96 -15.89
CA GLY A 876 20.21 -19.89 -15.87
C GLY A 876 19.61 -18.67 -15.15
N LEU A 877 20.39 -17.85 -14.43
CA LEU A 877 19.88 -16.63 -13.81
C LEU A 877 19.62 -15.54 -14.87
N GLN A 878 18.35 -15.30 -15.17
CA GLN A 878 17.93 -14.24 -16.11
C GLN A 878 18.14 -12.84 -15.50
N VAL A 879 18.82 -11.95 -16.24
CA VAL A 879 19.04 -10.55 -15.86
C VAL A 879 18.54 -9.63 -16.97
N SER A 880 17.60 -8.74 -16.65
CA SER A 880 16.87 -7.92 -17.63
C SER A 880 17.59 -6.66 -18.13
N ASP A 881 18.54 -6.13 -17.35
CA ASP A 881 19.47 -5.08 -17.77
C ASP A 881 20.88 -5.47 -17.31
N PRO A 882 21.79 -5.84 -18.21
CA PRO A 882 23.15 -6.21 -17.84
C PRO A 882 24.04 -5.01 -17.49
N ASN A 883 23.59 -3.77 -17.67
CA ASN A 883 24.41 -2.57 -17.46
C ASN A 883 24.04 -1.79 -16.18
N PHE A 884 22.91 -2.12 -15.56
CA PHE A 884 22.42 -1.56 -14.29
C PHE A 884 22.34 -0.01 -14.19
N ARG A 885 22.28 0.70 -15.33
CA ARG A 885 22.43 2.16 -15.37
C ARG A 885 21.25 2.92 -14.80
N HIS A 886 20.06 2.33 -14.85
CA HIS A 886 18.82 2.96 -14.37
C HIS A 886 18.83 3.11 -12.83
N PRO A 887 18.34 4.23 -12.25
CA PRO A 887 18.37 4.44 -10.79
C PRO A 887 17.63 3.39 -9.97
N TYR A 888 16.70 2.63 -10.58
CA TYR A 888 16.09 1.44 -9.98
C TYR A 888 17.12 0.47 -9.35
N TYR A 889 18.29 0.30 -9.97
CA TYR A 889 19.30 -0.65 -9.50
C TYR A 889 20.17 -0.08 -8.37
N TRP A 890 20.68 1.15 -8.52
CA TRP A 890 21.68 1.73 -7.62
C TRP A 890 21.11 2.70 -6.57
N ALA A 891 20.04 3.44 -6.87
CA ALA A 891 19.42 4.36 -5.92
C ALA A 891 18.52 3.66 -4.89
N ALA A 892 18.35 2.34 -5.04
CA ALA A 892 17.62 1.49 -4.11
C ALA A 892 18.26 1.44 -2.72
N PHE A 893 19.58 1.57 -2.62
CA PHE A 893 20.27 1.52 -1.33
C PHE A 893 20.57 2.93 -0.81
N THR A 894 20.31 3.11 0.48
CA THR A 894 20.60 4.33 1.23
C THR A 894 21.39 4.01 2.50
N MET A 895 22.02 5.04 3.06
CA MET A 895 22.78 4.98 4.30
C MET A 895 22.03 5.73 5.39
N VAL A 896 21.69 5.04 6.47
CA VAL A 896 21.00 5.59 7.64
C VAL A 896 21.98 5.63 8.82
N GLY A 897 22.00 6.72 9.58
CA GLY A 897 22.93 6.94 10.70
C GLY A 897 24.20 7.70 10.28
N ASN A 898 25.33 7.39 10.91
CA ASN A 898 26.59 8.09 10.70
C ASN A 898 27.20 7.80 9.32
N PRO A 899 27.40 8.79 8.44
CA PRO A 899 27.91 8.57 7.09
C PRO A 899 29.45 8.48 7.01
N TRP A 900 30.17 8.78 8.09
CA TRP A 900 31.64 8.91 8.11
C TRP A 900 32.34 7.59 8.43
#